data_AF-A0A2H9PRI9-F1
#
_entry.id   AF-A0A2H9PRI9-F1
#
_cell.length_a   1.000
_cell.length_b   1.000
_cell.length_c   1.000
_cell.angle_alpha   90.00
_cell.angle_beta   90.00
_cell.angle_gamma   90.00
#
_symmetry.space_group_name_H-M   'P 1'
#
loop_
_entity.id
_entity.type
_entity.pdbx_description
1 polymer ?
#
loop_
_entity_poly.entity_id
_entity_poly.type
_entity_poly.pdbx_seq_one_letter_code
_entity_poly.pdbx_strand_id
1 'polypeptide(L)'
;MDEREAAKNSDGSKLEQIASTSTINSKEIAIAEPEVVNKSLYLADLGFGKRIYNPKAMDGLAAFLKYNKIGKEIDSVFIEGGLIPMVPRHSGRIKNLNLTMLANLATKKGKTEKEFYEMMSSFEQVFDDEKKEDRKKIKRDMKRYHNLVKQKIVNRAESSEFAKNELSKLVGVLSNNVIVHYQIDEEERENITEDVAVMISNLEMQGKELKKNRDKLKKLIKEKMPMAAFNPVLSLEKKVLGYVKRSLNSLKKPNIKNNELQEYYNKLLDGKVCSKFFTEFSKDEVDLIKGHVLDQTTKKQLERTYENLEKRVVSNIKDIREFEAEKKEIENNINAIKAILGSYGFYKVTKRGFTDAAIVETVYGIVKEKSNEYDYDASPNRWKNKNKDNFHVHSSVEKILQIKNKKDGQDTIYNPKIVKVSKDGIMVLMNYNVNSMNSRVPTKRDIRLQMDDAHFRNKNNMPVPDIYLSGNGVGGFRVILEQKYSENTIEGEERKTPEMLIHIKLPNFHYLENLDYTKSKGIKTNDTKRFFKKLDGGGAVIHTIKSNNVHELEMATVDELIKCADIESEIKSKIDFLNKNNLSRDKSKQVRNEIKELKKEMVLDLKKIEVSGDGHIGCTNYPGRPSNYDVEIASQNYQKKNGLPDMLVGSEYLNGSKKKSFDSDKQNMSKDPVAFSINLEKIANDSSLSMNEKIKKILKYAITDKNRTALPRISQQGIVMKELVIPYFEEILKKDGKGRILFVSGNHPNEDTNYDEAEVVASLIPDSPKYIENHQLELGKGAGESYGLKTIRIDGDKTLFASHKPKNGPDVIIGAMQQLLDANVNADIAVFFDRHHPGGGFADGTFYIAAAGKQPWNEYVTKIGQTPGLRGIVNFFHDPNKKGYGKLEFVLDPALEREEYMQKI
;
A
#
# COMPACT_ATOMS: atom_id res chain seq x y z
N MET A 1 80.54 -47.77 16.76
CA MET A 1 80.39 -48.38 18.09
C MET A 1 80.05 -47.29 19.07
N ASP A 2 78.86 -47.17 19.65
CA ASP A 2 77.65 -47.98 19.51
C ASP A 2 76.45 -47.13 19.93
N GLU A 3 75.36 -47.40 19.23
CA GLU A 3 74.02 -46.86 19.37
C GLU A 3 73.46 -47.11 20.77
N ARG A 4 73.27 -46.04 21.56
CA ARG A 4 72.32 -46.02 22.68
C ARG A 4 71.68 -44.64 22.78
N GLU A 5 70.38 -44.68 23.05
CA GLU A 5 69.47 -43.56 23.39
C GLU A 5 68.77 -42.82 22.25
N ALA A 6 67.67 -43.41 21.76
CA ALA A 6 66.39 -42.71 21.60
C ALA A 6 65.27 -43.69 21.17
N ALA A 7 65.01 -44.71 22.00
CA ALA A 7 63.88 -45.61 21.78
C ALA A 7 63.20 -45.90 23.12
N LYS A 8 62.21 -45.05 23.45
CA LYS A 8 61.00 -45.30 24.25
C LYS A 8 60.50 -43.97 24.81
N ASN A 9 59.52 -43.39 24.13
CA ASN A 9 58.28 -42.95 24.77
C ASN A 9 57.24 -42.73 23.66
N SER A 10 56.40 -43.75 23.53
CA SER A 10 55.11 -43.70 22.86
C SER A 10 54.26 -42.59 23.48
N ASP A 11 54.10 -41.47 22.77
CA ASP A 11 53.08 -40.45 23.09
C ASP A 11 51.97 -40.44 22.01
N GLY A 12 51.72 -41.61 21.41
CA GLY A 12 50.55 -41.89 20.57
C GLY A 12 49.22 -41.84 21.33
N SER A 13 49.24 -41.73 22.67
CA SER A 13 48.02 -41.66 23.49
C SER A 13 47.56 -40.24 23.82
N LYS A 14 48.30 -39.18 23.46
CA LYS A 14 47.86 -37.78 23.69
C LYS A 14 47.03 -37.19 22.54
N LEU A 15 47.23 -37.66 21.30
CA LEU A 15 46.40 -37.25 20.17
C LEU A 15 45.02 -37.94 20.17
N GLU A 16 44.95 -39.18 20.66
CA GLU A 16 43.66 -39.86 20.90
C GLU A 16 42.93 -39.33 22.15
N GLN A 17 43.64 -38.83 23.17
CA GLN A 17 43.01 -38.18 24.32
C GLN A 17 42.47 -36.78 24.03
N ILE A 18 43.08 -36.00 23.12
CA ILE A 18 42.52 -34.69 22.70
C ILE A 18 41.32 -34.87 21.77
N ALA A 19 41.28 -35.95 20.97
CA ALA A 19 40.12 -36.31 20.15
C ALA A 19 38.96 -36.96 20.95
N SER A 20 39.21 -37.52 22.14
CA SER A 20 38.18 -38.17 22.98
C SER A 20 37.69 -37.33 24.16
N THR A 21 38.35 -36.22 24.52
CA THR A 21 37.87 -35.26 25.55
C THR A 21 37.16 -34.03 24.99
N SER A 22 36.94 -33.94 23.68
CA SER A 22 35.89 -33.07 23.10
C SER A 22 34.53 -33.77 23.06
N THR A 23 34.25 -34.67 24.02
CA THR A 23 32.87 -34.86 24.50
C THR A 23 32.47 -33.55 25.18
N ILE A 24 32.21 -32.54 24.35
CA ILE A 24 31.22 -31.53 24.67
C ILE A 24 30.03 -32.36 25.14
N ASN A 25 29.66 -32.19 26.40
CA ASN A 25 28.35 -32.55 26.88
C ASN A 25 27.37 -31.88 25.91
N SER A 26 27.01 -32.59 24.85
CA SER A 26 25.80 -32.35 24.09
C SER A 26 24.68 -32.79 25.04
N LYS A 27 24.48 -31.99 26.10
CA LYS A 27 23.10 -31.61 26.38
C LYS A 27 22.60 -31.20 25.01
N GLU A 28 21.69 -31.98 24.45
CA GLU A 28 20.79 -31.50 23.42
C GLU A 28 20.30 -30.16 23.95
N ILE A 29 20.98 -29.09 23.51
CA ILE A 29 20.43 -27.77 23.61
C ILE A 29 19.25 -27.94 22.68
N ALA A 30 18.06 -28.11 23.26
CA ALA A 30 16.84 -27.95 22.52
C ALA A 30 16.93 -26.55 21.93
N ILE A 31 17.43 -26.47 20.70
CA ILE A 31 17.59 -25.20 20.00
C ILE A 31 16.15 -24.78 19.74
N ALA A 32 15.69 -23.81 20.53
CA ALA A 32 14.36 -23.25 20.38
C ALA A 32 14.18 -22.80 18.92
N GLU A 33 13.01 -23.06 18.36
CA GLU A 33 12.63 -22.53 17.05
C GLU A 33 12.88 -21.01 17.02
N PRO A 34 13.31 -20.45 15.88
CA PRO A 34 13.58 -19.02 15.78
C PRO A 34 12.36 -18.21 16.24
N GLU A 35 12.54 -17.37 17.27
CA GLU A 35 11.44 -16.55 17.80
C GLU A 35 10.91 -15.61 16.71
N VAL A 36 9.58 -15.45 16.65
CA VAL A 36 8.91 -14.45 15.81
C VAL A 36 9.23 -13.06 16.35
N VAL A 37 9.87 -12.23 15.50
CA VAL A 37 10.21 -10.83 15.80
C VAL A 37 9.00 -9.93 15.55
N ASN A 38 8.33 -10.13 14.42
CA ASN A 38 7.15 -9.37 14.03
C ASN A 38 6.25 -10.22 13.12
N LYS A 39 4.94 -10.18 13.36
CA LYS A 39 3.93 -10.75 12.47
C LYS A 39 2.88 -9.70 12.13
N SER A 40 2.76 -9.38 10.84
CA SER A 40 1.85 -8.35 10.34
C SER A 40 0.79 -8.91 9.41
N LEU A 41 -0.44 -8.39 9.50
CA LEU A 41 -1.49 -8.62 8.52
C LEU A 41 -1.54 -7.45 7.54
N TYR A 42 -1.48 -7.75 6.25
CA TYR A 42 -1.53 -6.76 5.18
C TYR A 42 -2.81 -6.92 4.34
N LEU A 43 -3.51 -5.81 4.15
CA LEU A 43 -4.73 -5.70 3.37
C LEU A 43 -4.61 -4.48 2.44
N ALA A 44 -5.15 -4.57 1.24
CA ALA A 44 -5.17 -3.44 0.32
C ALA A 44 -6.45 -3.40 -0.53
N ASP A 45 -6.84 -2.20 -0.92
CA ASP A 45 -8.00 -1.90 -1.76
C ASP A 45 -9.20 -2.75 -1.31
N LEU A 46 -9.66 -2.50 -0.07
CA LEU A 46 -10.69 -3.32 0.58
C LEU A 46 -12.01 -3.35 -0.21
N GLY A 47 -12.26 -2.34 -1.04
CA GLY A 47 -13.46 -2.23 -1.86
C GLY A 47 -14.75 -2.06 -1.06
N PHE A 48 -14.65 -1.67 0.21
CA PHE A 48 -15.82 -1.55 1.08
C PHE A 48 -16.85 -0.61 0.47
N GLY A 49 -18.11 -1.01 0.56
CA GLY A 49 -19.21 -0.25 -0.03
C GLY A 49 -19.30 -0.28 -1.56
N LYS A 50 -18.44 -1.03 -2.25
CA LYS A 50 -18.52 -1.27 -3.70
C LYS A 50 -19.12 -2.64 -4.01
N ARG A 51 -19.67 -2.80 -5.21
CA ARG A 51 -20.22 -4.06 -5.75
C ARG A 51 -19.20 -5.19 -5.88
N ILE A 52 -17.92 -4.84 -5.97
CA ILE A 52 -16.82 -5.80 -6.12
C ILE A 52 -16.42 -6.44 -4.79
N TYR A 53 -16.87 -5.90 -3.67
CA TYR A 53 -16.65 -6.48 -2.34
C TYR A 53 -17.70 -7.54 -2.01
N ASN A 54 -17.26 -8.61 -1.33
CA ASN A 54 -18.12 -9.64 -0.77
C ASN A 54 -17.98 -9.63 0.76
N PRO A 55 -19.04 -9.31 1.54
CA PRO A 55 -18.97 -9.25 3.00
C PRO A 55 -18.53 -10.55 3.68
N LYS A 56 -18.73 -11.70 3.02
CA LYS A 56 -18.24 -12.99 3.51
C LYS A 56 -16.72 -13.04 3.60
N ALA A 57 -15.99 -12.29 2.77
CA ALA A 57 -14.53 -12.32 2.76
C ALA A 57 -13.92 -11.94 4.12
N MET A 58 -14.47 -10.91 4.78
CA MET A 58 -13.97 -10.46 6.08
C MET A 58 -14.39 -11.39 7.24
N ASP A 59 -15.60 -11.97 7.18
CA ASP A 59 -16.00 -13.04 8.10
C ASP A 59 -15.09 -14.27 7.96
N GLY A 60 -14.74 -14.58 6.71
CA GLY A 60 -13.79 -15.60 6.30
C GLY A 60 -12.41 -15.38 6.85
N LEU A 61 -11.87 -14.17 6.71
CA LEU A 61 -10.57 -13.78 7.27
C LEU A 61 -10.54 -13.95 8.79
N ALA A 62 -11.58 -13.48 9.49
CA ALA A 62 -11.69 -13.67 10.94
C ALA A 62 -11.70 -15.16 11.31
N ALA A 63 -12.46 -15.98 10.59
CA ALA A 63 -12.52 -17.42 10.85
C ALA A 63 -11.18 -18.11 10.54
N PHE A 64 -10.56 -17.80 9.40
CA PHE A 64 -9.25 -18.31 8.99
C PHE A 64 -8.19 -18.04 10.08
N LEU A 65 -8.09 -16.80 10.54
CA LEU A 65 -7.15 -16.38 11.59
C LEU A 65 -7.43 -17.08 12.94
N LYS A 66 -8.70 -17.32 13.27
CA LYS A 66 -9.14 -17.96 14.51
C LYS A 66 -8.78 -19.46 14.53
N TYR A 67 -9.13 -20.20 13.48
CA TYR A 67 -8.95 -21.66 13.47
C TYR A 67 -7.51 -22.09 13.23
N ASN A 68 -6.74 -21.29 12.48
CA ASN A 68 -5.30 -21.51 12.32
C ASN A 68 -4.48 -20.91 13.47
N LYS A 69 -5.12 -20.32 14.49
CA LYS A 69 -4.51 -19.73 15.70
C LYS A 69 -3.53 -18.58 15.45
N ILE A 70 -3.58 -17.97 14.27
CA ILE A 70 -2.67 -16.88 13.87
C ILE A 70 -3.13 -15.52 14.45
N GLY A 71 -4.44 -15.33 14.63
CA GLY A 71 -5.03 -14.02 14.95
C GLY A 71 -4.43 -13.32 16.17
N LYS A 72 -4.15 -14.07 17.25
CA LYS A 72 -3.60 -13.51 18.50
C LYS A 72 -2.10 -13.23 18.44
N GLU A 73 -1.41 -13.73 17.41
CA GLU A 73 0.02 -13.51 17.18
C GLU A 73 0.29 -12.31 16.25
N ILE A 74 -0.75 -11.70 15.68
CA ILE A 74 -0.59 -10.51 14.84
C ILE A 74 -0.28 -9.30 15.74
N ASP A 75 0.87 -8.69 15.48
CA ASP A 75 1.37 -7.49 16.17
C ASP A 75 0.78 -6.22 15.54
N SER A 76 0.71 -6.21 14.20
CA SER A 76 0.31 -5.03 13.43
C SER A 76 -0.57 -5.38 12.22
N VAL A 77 -1.48 -4.48 11.86
CA VAL A 77 -2.31 -4.56 10.65
C VAL A 77 -2.00 -3.35 9.78
N PHE A 78 -1.68 -3.57 8.51
CA PHE A 78 -1.51 -2.51 7.53
C PHE A 78 -2.64 -2.59 6.52
N ILE A 79 -3.31 -1.47 6.29
CA ILE A 79 -4.39 -1.33 5.33
C ILE A 79 -3.99 -0.24 4.34
N GLU A 80 -3.92 -0.57 3.05
CA GLU A 80 -3.69 0.40 1.99
C GLU A 80 -4.95 0.59 1.13
N GLY A 81 -5.73 1.62 1.46
CA GLY A 81 -6.89 2.05 0.66
C GLY A 81 -8.17 1.21 0.79
N GLY A 82 -9.23 1.73 0.18
CA GLY A 82 -10.51 1.05 -0.03
C GLY A 82 -11.42 0.94 1.19
N LEU A 83 -11.15 1.72 2.25
CA LEU A 83 -12.05 1.81 3.41
C LEU A 83 -13.30 2.64 3.07
N ILE A 84 -13.13 3.75 2.35
CA ILE A 84 -14.20 4.68 1.99
C ILE A 84 -14.16 4.90 0.48
N PRO A 85 -15.09 4.33 -0.30
CA PRO A 85 -15.10 4.54 -1.74
C PRO A 85 -15.37 6.02 -2.06
N MET A 86 -14.98 6.44 -3.25
CA MET A 86 -15.38 7.76 -3.74
C MET A 86 -16.92 7.84 -3.81
N VAL A 87 -17.53 8.82 -3.13
CA VAL A 87 -18.98 9.08 -3.14
C VAL A 87 -19.26 10.41 -3.86
N PRO A 88 -19.48 10.40 -5.19
CA PRO A 88 -19.58 11.64 -5.96
C PRO A 88 -20.81 12.46 -5.57
N ARG A 89 -20.64 13.76 -5.31
CA ARG A 89 -21.76 14.69 -5.01
C ARG A 89 -22.53 15.18 -6.24
N HIS A 90 -21.95 15.05 -7.43
CA HIS A 90 -22.53 15.58 -8.69
C HIS A 90 -22.53 14.55 -9.83
N SER A 91 -23.51 14.64 -10.73
CA SER A 91 -23.62 13.75 -11.90
C SER A 91 -22.73 14.20 -13.06
N GLY A 92 -21.91 13.28 -13.57
CA GLY A 92 -21.06 13.45 -14.77
C GLY A 92 -20.73 12.07 -15.35
N ARG A 93 -20.25 11.94 -16.59
CA ARG A 93 -20.09 10.60 -17.23
C ARG A 93 -19.21 9.64 -16.41
N ILE A 94 -18.07 10.12 -15.90
CA ILE A 94 -17.15 9.33 -15.06
C ILE A 94 -17.73 9.14 -13.65
N LYS A 95 -18.26 10.21 -13.03
CA LYS A 95 -18.91 10.14 -11.71
C LYS A 95 -20.11 9.19 -11.67
N ASN A 96 -20.87 9.10 -12.75
CA ASN A 96 -21.98 8.15 -12.91
C ASN A 96 -21.48 6.70 -12.97
N LEU A 97 -20.28 6.43 -13.51
CA LEU A 97 -19.67 5.10 -13.48
C LEU A 97 -19.22 4.72 -12.07
N ASN A 98 -18.61 5.65 -11.32
CA ASN A 98 -18.26 5.41 -9.92
C ASN A 98 -19.51 5.19 -9.06
N LEU A 99 -20.57 5.98 -9.30
CA LEU A 99 -21.88 5.74 -8.68
C LEU A 99 -22.44 4.36 -9.04
N THR A 100 -22.20 3.80 -10.23
CA THR A 100 -22.66 2.43 -10.55
C THR A 100 -21.90 1.34 -9.78
N MET A 101 -20.71 1.64 -9.27
CA MET A 101 -19.93 0.71 -8.44
C MET A 101 -20.37 0.67 -6.99
N LEU A 102 -21.06 1.70 -6.48
CA LEU A 102 -21.51 1.70 -5.09
C LEU A 102 -22.62 0.66 -4.84
N ALA A 103 -22.60 0.05 -3.67
CA ALA A 103 -23.59 -0.92 -3.21
C ALA A 103 -23.86 -0.77 -1.71
N ASN A 104 -25.13 -0.87 -1.34
CA ASN A 104 -25.56 -1.00 0.04
C ASN A 104 -25.73 -2.50 0.34
N LEU A 105 -24.63 -3.15 0.73
CA LEU A 105 -24.60 -4.59 0.99
C LEU A 105 -25.09 -4.95 2.41
N ALA A 106 -25.30 -3.96 3.28
CA ALA A 106 -25.62 -4.16 4.70
C ALA A 106 -27.12 -4.34 5.00
N THR A 107 -28.04 -4.02 4.09
CA THR A 107 -29.48 -4.09 4.40
C THR A 107 -30.24 -5.02 3.46
N LYS A 108 -30.66 -6.18 4.00
CA LYS A 108 -31.85 -6.95 3.54
C LYS A 108 -33.18 -6.16 3.71
N LYS A 109 -33.11 -4.84 3.95
CA LYS A 109 -34.21 -3.91 4.20
C LYS A 109 -34.10 -2.64 3.35
N GLY A 110 -33.77 -2.78 2.07
CA GLY A 110 -34.17 -1.74 1.13
C GLY A 110 -35.70 -1.69 1.13
N LYS A 111 -36.31 -0.51 1.34
CA LYS A 111 -37.74 -0.32 1.04
C LYS A 111 -37.99 -0.92 -0.34
N THR A 112 -39.05 -1.71 -0.47
CA THR A 112 -39.41 -2.26 -1.77
C THR A 112 -39.61 -1.09 -2.75
N GLU A 113 -39.37 -1.35 -4.03
CA GLU A 113 -39.61 -0.37 -5.09
C GLU A 113 -40.96 0.34 -4.95
N LYS A 114 -41.97 -0.42 -4.54
CA LYS A 114 -43.34 0.00 -4.29
C LYS A 114 -43.48 1.02 -3.16
N GLU A 115 -42.87 0.78 -1.99
CA GLU A 115 -42.94 1.69 -0.82
C GLU A 115 -42.23 3.03 -1.08
N PHE A 116 -41.20 3.04 -1.93
CA PHE A 116 -40.58 4.28 -2.38
C PHE A 116 -41.46 5.03 -3.39
N TYR A 117 -42.12 4.33 -4.33
CA TYR A 117 -43.06 4.94 -5.25
C TYR A 117 -44.22 5.61 -4.50
N GLU A 118 -44.78 4.96 -3.48
CA GLU A 118 -45.85 5.54 -2.65
C GLU A 118 -45.40 6.82 -1.91
N MET A 119 -44.17 6.83 -1.37
CA MET A 119 -43.56 8.00 -0.72
C MET A 119 -43.22 9.14 -1.70
N MET A 120 -42.95 8.82 -2.97
CA MET A 120 -42.65 9.82 -4.01
C MET A 120 -43.90 10.36 -4.70
N SER A 121 -44.95 9.55 -4.83
CA SER A 121 -46.28 10.00 -5.24
C SER A 121 -46.84 11.05 -4.29
N SER A 122 -46.50 10.99 -2.99
CA SER A 122 -46.80 12.08 -2.05
C SER A 122 -45.97 13.35 -2.26
N PHE A 123 -44.81 13.27 -2.92
CA PHE A 123 -44.03 14.45 -3.33
C PHE A 123 -44.53 15.06 -4.64
N GLU A 124 -45.16 14.28 -5.54
CA GLU A 124 -45.84 14.81 -6.75
C GLU A 124 -46.97 15.80 -6.40
N GLN A 125 -47.56 15.71 -5.21
CA GLN A 125 -48.57 16.65 -4.72
C GLN A 125 -48.02 17.99 -4.21
N VAL A 126 -46.70 18.12 -4.01
CA VAL A 126 -46.06 19.33 -3.45
C VAL A 126 -45.57 20.31 -4.53
N PHE A 127 -45.54 19.90 -5.80
CA PHE A 127 -44.94 20.68 -6.90
C PHE A 127 -45.89 20.85 -8.10
N ASP A 128 -47.13 21.24 -7.85
CA ASP A 128 -48.14 21.30 -8.90
C ASP A 128 -48.01 22.50 -9.87
N ASP A 129 -47.14 23.49 -9.58
CA ASP A 129 -46.94 24.66 -10.45
C ASP A 129 -45.58 24.65 -11.16
N GLU A 130 -45.42 23.86 -12.22
CA GLU A 130 -44.57 24.20 -13.39
C GLU A 130 -44.69 23.18 -14.55
N LYS A 131 -44.31 23.66 -15.75
CA LYS A 131 -44.70 23.19 -17.10
C LYS A 131 -44.51 21.69 -17.36
N LYS A 132 -45.36 21.14 -18.24
CA LYS A 132 -45.46 19.72 -18.63
C LYS A 132 -44.15 19.12 -19.18
N GLU A 133 -43.27 19.94 -19.75
CA GLU A 133 -41.95 19.52 -20.26
C GLU A 133 -40.91 19.36 -19.14
N ASP A 134 -40.94 20.23 -18.12
CA ASP A 134 -40.10 20.12 -16.93
C ASP A 134 -40.48 18.87 -16.13
N ARG A 135 -41.78 18.54 -16.04
CA ARG A 135 -42.23 17.26 -15.43
C ARG A 135 -41.68 16.03 -16.14
N LYS A 136 -41.58 16.02 -17.49
CA LYS A 136 -41.01 14.89 -18.24
C LYS A 136 -39.49 14.77 -18.03
N LYS A 137 -38.78 15.89 -18.00
CA LYS A 137 -37.34 15.94 -17.73
C LYS A 137 -37.03 15.51 -16.29
N ILE A 138 -37.77 16.04 -15.32
CA ILE A 138 -37.71 15.66 -13.90
C ILE A 138 -38.05 14.19 -13.71
N LYS A 139 -39.10 13.64 -14.34
CA LYS A 139 -39.40 12.19 -14.28
C LYS A 139 -38.26 11.35 -14.86
N ARG A 140 -37.60 11.80 -15.92
CA ARG A 140 -36.48 11.09 -16.55
C ARG A 140 -35.24 11.12 -15.65
N ASP A 141 -34.93 12.27 -15.06
CA ASP A 141 -33.81 12.46 -14.15
C ASP A 141 -34.06 11.79 -12.79
N MET A 142 -35.29 11.77 -12.30
CA MET A 142 -35.72 11.04 -11.10
C MET A 142 -35.74 9.53 -11.30
N LYS A 143 -36.16 9.02 -12.47
CA LYS A 143 -36.03 7.61 -12.81
C LYS A 143 -34.56 7.19 -12.87
N ARG A 144 -33.70 8.08 -13.38
CA ARG A 144 -32.24 7.88 -13.42
C ARG A 144 -31.64 7.92 -12.02
N TYR A 145 -32.06 8.84 -11.17
CA TYR A 145 -31.67 8.98 -9.76
C TYR A 145 -32.16 7.77 -8.94
N HIS A 146 -33.41 7.34 -9.11
CA HIS A 146 -33.99 6.15 -8.49
C HIS A 146 -33.22 4.88 -8.85
N ASN A 147 -32.92 4.66 -10.14
CA ASN A 147 -32.07 3.56 -10.59
C ASN A 147 -30.64 3.65 -10.04
N LEU A 148 -30.18 4.85 -9.68
CA LEU A 148 -28.87 5.08 -9.06
C LEU A 148 -28.88 4.91 -7.53
N VAL A 149 -29.98 5.14 -6.82
CA VAL A 149 -30.02 5.27 -5.35
C VAL A 149 -30.60 4.04 -4.62
N LYS A 150 -31.46 3.25 -5.26
CA LYS A 150 -32.28 2.19 -4.63
C LYS A 150 -31.51 1.14 -3.78
N GLN A 151 -30.19 1.00 -3.96
CA GLN A 151 -29.35 -0.01 -3.29
C GLN A 151 -27.88 0.43 -3.13
N LYS A 152 -27.58 1.70 -2.88
CA LYS A 152 -26.19 2.20 -2.83
C LYS A 152 -25.90 2.98 -1.56
N ILE A 153 -24.64 3.00 -1.15
CA ILE A 153 -24.15 3.96 -0.15
C ILE A 153 -24.24 5.35 -0.76
N VAL A 154 -24.94 6.26 -0.09
CA VAL A 154 -25.26 7.58 -0.63
C VAL A 154 -24.43 8.71 0.00
N ASN A 155 -23.72 8.44 1.08
CA ASN A 155 -22.85 9.40 1.75
C ASN A 155 -21.67 8.72 2.47
N ARG A 156 -20.69 9.52 2.90
CA ARG A 156 -19.48 9.02 3.57
C ARG A 156 -19.72 8.50 4.99
N ALA A 157 -20.71 8.99 5.71
CA ALA A 157 -21.05 8.48 7.04
C ALA A 157 -21.57 7.03 6.97
N GLU A 158 -22.43 6.73 6.01
CA GLU A 158 -22.88 5.35 5.72
C GLU A 158 -21.71 4.45 5.33
N SER A 159 -20.77 4.96 4.53
CA SER A 159 -19.57 4.20 4.17
C SER A 159 -18.68 3.91 5.37
N SER A 160 -18.47 4.91 6.22
CA SER A 160 -17.70 4.79 7.45
C SER A 160 -18.33 3.74 8.37
N GLU A 161 -19.64 3.78 8.56
CA GLU A 161 -20.36 2.79 9.38
C GLU A 161 -20.29 1.38 8.76
N PHE A 162 -20.37 1.25 7.43
CA PHE A 162 -20.18 -0.03 6.75
C PHE A 162 -18.76 -0.59 7.02
N ALA A 163 -17.74 0.23 6.80
CA ALA A 163 -16.35 -0.15 7.01
C ALA A 163 -16.07 -0.54 8.48
N LYS A 164 -16.64 0.21 9.43
CA LYS A 164 -16.59 -0.11 10.86
C LYS A 164 -17.17 -1.46 11.18
N ASN A 165 -18.32 -1.81 10.61
CA ASN A 165 -18.96 -3.10 10.81
C ASN A 165 -18.12 -4.25 10.24
N GLU A 166 -17.52 -4.06 9.06
CA GLU A 166 -16.63 -5.06 8.47
C GLU A 166 -15.34 -5.24 9.29
N LEU A 167 -14.65 -4.16 9.66
CA LEU A 167 -13.44 -4.23 10.49
C LEU A 167 -13.71 -4.80 11.90
N SER A 168 -14.92 -4.59 12.43
CA SER A 168 -15.33 -5.14 13.72
C SER A 168 -15.31 -6.67 13.76
N LYS A 169 -15.37 -7.34 12.61
CA LYS A 169 -15.25 -8.81 12.51
C LYS A 169 -13.87 -9.31 12.95
N LEU A 170 -12.81 -8.50 12.77
CA LEU A 170 -11.44 -8.85 13.17
C LEU A 170 -11.18 -8.61 14.66
N VAL A 171 -11.94 -7.72 15.31
CA VAL A 171 -11.71 -7.27 16.68
C VAL A 171 -11.71 -8.41 17.70
N GLY A 172 -12.54 -9.45 17.51
CA GLY A 172 -12.59 -10.61 18.40
C GLY A 172 -11.41 -11.58 18.23
N VAL A 173 -10.79 -11.58 17.06
CA VAL A 173 -9.79 -12.58 16.65
C VAL A 173 -8.37 -12.05 16.85
N LEU A 174 -8.15 -10.75 16.62
CA LEU A 174 -6.86 -10.09 16.82
C LEU A 174 -6.52 -9.88 18.30
N SER A 175 -5.24 -9.64 18.59
CA SER A 175 -4.77 -9.26 19.92
C SER A 175 -5.38 -7.91 20.35
N ASN A 176 -5.49 -7.68 21.66
CA ASN A 176 -6.13 -6.45 22.18
C ASN A 176 -5.27 -5.20 21.97
N ASN A 177 -3.97 -5.39 21.81
CA ASN A 177 -2.94 -4.37 21.66
C ASN A 177 -2.43 -4.24 20.23
N VAL A 178 -3.11 -4.87 19.25
CA VAL A 178 -2.74 -4.77 17.84
C VAL A 178 -2.72 -3.30 17.40
N ILE A 179 -1.68 -2.92 16.65
CA ILE A 179 -1.56 -1.58 16.05
C ILE A 179 -2.04 -1.64 14.61
N VAL A 180 -2.88 -0.71 14.20
CA VAL A 180 -3.47 -0.63 12.87
C VAL A 180 -2.96 0.63 12.17
N HIS A 181 -2.26 0.44 11.05
CA HIS A 181 -1.81 1.51 10.18
C HIS A 181 -2.65 1.51 8.91
N TYR A 182 -3.40 2.59 8.70
CA TYR A 182 -4.21 2.77 7.51
C TYR A 182 -3.62 3.88 6.64
N GLN A 183 -3.35 3.60 5.37
CA GLN A 183 -2.97 4.61 4.37
C GLN A 183 -4.12 4.82 3.38
N ILE A 184 -4.56 6.08 3.24
CA ILE A 184 -5.62 6.47 2.30
C ILE A 184 -5.15 6.33 0.85
N ASP A 185 -6.04 5.92 -0.06
CA ASP A 185 -5.75 5.80 -1.49
C ASP A 185 -6.19 7.01 -2.33
N GLU A 186 -6.17 6.85 -3.65
CA GLU A 186 -6.55 7.89 -4.61
C GLU A 186 -8.06 8.22 -4.58
N GLU A 187 -8.95 7.24 -4.41
CA GLU A 187 -10.39 7.47 -4.30
C GLU A 187 -10.76 8.20 -3.01
N GLU A 188 -10.14 7.84 -1.88
CA GLU A 188 -10.31 8.60 -0.63
C GLU A 188 -9.77 10.04 -0.78
N ARG A 189 -8.68 10.23 -1.53
CA ARG A 189 -8.17 11.57 -1.84
C ARG A 189 -9.07 12.36 -2.78
N GLU A 190 -9.77 11.71 -3.69
CA GLU A 190 -10.80 12.35 -4.51
C GLU A 190 -11.95 12.87 -3.63
N ASN A 191 -12.33 12.14 -2.57
CA ASN A 191 -13.30 12.62 -1.57
C ASN A 191 -12.81 13.91 -0.88
N ILE A 192 -11.54 13.96 -0.46
CA ILE A 192 -10.91 15.18 0.11
C ILE A 192 -10.96 16.32 -0.91
N THR A 193 -10.61 16.03 -2.16
CA THR A 193 -10.55 17.03 -3.24
C THR A 193 -11.94 17.61 -3.51
N GLU A 194 -12.99 16.78 -3.51
CA GLU A 194 -14.37 17.23 -3.70
C GLU A 194 -14.85 18.10 -2.52
N ASP A 195 -14.45 17.79 -1.28
CA ASP A 195 -14.72 18.66 -0.12
C ASP A 195 -14.06 20.02 -0.23
N VAL A 196 -12.80 20.05 -0.62
CA VAL A 196 -12.08 21.30 -0.87
C VAL A 196 -12.80 22.12 -1.94
N ALA A 197 -13.26 21.49 -3.02
CA ALA A 197 -14.02 22.16 -4.07
C ALA A 197 -15.38 22.71 -3.58
N VAL A 198 -16.11 21.96 -2.77
CA VAL A 198 -17.36 22.44 -2.15
C VAL A 198 -17.11 23.60 -1.19
N MET A 199 -16.04 23.53 -0.39
CA MET A 199 -15.65 24.61 0.50
C MET A 199 -15.35 25.89 -0.29
N ILE A 200 -14.58 25.79 -1.39
CA ILE A 200 -14.35 26.92 -2.29
C ILE A 200 -15.67 27.48 -2.81
N SER A 201 -16.57 26.62 -3.29
CA SER A 201 -17.85 27.06 -3.84
C SER A 201 -18.71 27.79 -2.80
N ASN A 202 -18.75 27.30 -1.56
CA ASN A 202 -19.46 27.94 -0.46
C ASN A 202 -18.85 29.31 -0.12
N LEU A 203 -17.52 29.41 -0.04
CA LEU A 203 -16.81 30.67 0.17
C LEU A 203 -17.07 31.66 -0.98
N GLU A 204 -17.10 31.20 -2.23
CA GLU A 204 -17.43 32.02 -3.40
C GLU A 204 -18.89 32.54 -3.34
N MET A 205 -19.84 31.72 -2.88
CA MET A 205 -21.22 32.13 -2.65
C MET A 205 -21.33 33.19 -1.56
N GLN A 206 -20.65 32.98 -0.42
CA GLN A 206 -20.58 33.97 0.66
C GLN A 206 -19.98 35.29 0.17
N GLY A 207 -18.88 35.25 -0.60
CA GLY A 207 -18.27 36.44 -1.19
C GLY A 207 -19.22 37.19 -2.16
N LYS A 208 -20.04 36.47 -2.94
CA LYS A 208 -21.08 37.06 -3.80
C LYS A 208 -22.20 37.69 -2.99
N GLU A 209 -22.64 37.06 -1.91
CA GLU A 209 -23.67 37.56 -1.01
C GLU A 209 -23.21 38.83 -0.27
N LEU A 210 -21.99 38.82 0.27
CA LEU A 210 -21.35 40.00 0.86
C LEU A 210 -21.23 41.15 -0.14
N LYS A 211 -20.85 40.87 -1.40
CA LYS A 211 -20.83 41.88 -2.46
C LYS A 211 -22.22 42.48 -2.71
N LYS A 212 -23.25 41.63 -2.79
CA LYS A 212 -24.65 42.07 -2.96
C LYS A 212 -25.13 42.94 -1.80
N ASN A 213 -24.79 42.56 -0.56
CA ASN A 213 -25.13 43.32 0.64
C ASN A 213 -24.40 44.66 0.69
N ARG A 214 -23.10 44.67 0.38
CA ARG A 214 -22.30 45.90 0.20
C ARG A 214 -22.90 46.83 -0.85
N ASP A 215 -23.25 46.31 -2.02
CA ASP A 215 -23.81 47.13 -3.12
C ASP A 215 -25.20 47.68 -2.75
N LYS A 216 -26.02 46.90 -2.03
CA LYS A 216 -27.31 47.35 -1.46
C LYS A 216 -27.12 48.47 -0.44
N LEU A 217 -26.14 48.34 0.46
CA LEU A 217 -25.78 49.38 1.44
C LEU A 217 -25.23 50.64 0.76
N LYS A 218 -24.35 50.51 -0.22
CA LYS A 218 -23.86 51.63 -1.03
C LYS A 218 -25.00 52.35 -1.75
N LYS A 219 -25.95 51.61 -2.30
CA LYS A 219 -27.15 52.17 -2.93
C LYS A 219 -28.01 52.91 -1.90
N LEU A 220 -28.26 52.33 -0.72
CA LEU A 220 -28.97 52.98 0.38
C LEU A 220 -28.29 54.28 0.84
N ILE A 221 -26.95 54.29 0.96
CA ILE A 221 -26.18 55.50 1.28
C ILE A 221 -26.33 56.52 0.15
N LYS A 222 -26.18 56.11 -1.12
CA LYS A 222 -26.32 56.99 -2.28
C LYS A 222 -27.74 57.51 -2.47
N GLU A 223 -28.79 56.82 -2.01
CA GLU A 223 -30.18 57.29 -2.06
C GLU A 223 -30.52 58.18 -0.85
N LYS A 224 -29.99 57.87 0.34
CA LYS A 224 -30.26 58.63 1.57
C LYS A 224 -29.36 59.85 1.76
N MET A 225 -28.12 59.87 1.24
CA MET A 225 -27.22 61.03 1.33
C MET A 225 -27.70 62.23 0.51
N PRO A 226 -28.20 62.11 -0.74
CA PRO A 226 -28.78 63.23 -1.45
C PRO A 226 -30.02 63.75 -0.72
N MET A 227 -30.85 62.87 -0.13
CA MET A 227 -31.97 63.33 0.69
C MET A 227 -31.54 64.02 1.99
N ALA A 228 -30.45 63.59 2.64
CA ALA A 228 -29.96 64.22 3.86
C ALA A 228 -29.24 65.55 3.61
N ALA A 229 -28.58 65.71 2.45
CA ALA A 229 -27.86 66.92 2.08
C ALA A 229 -28.73 67.97 1.36
N PHE A 230 -29.76 67.57 0.59
CA PHE A 230 -30.59 68.49 -0.20
C PHE A 230 -32.00 68.74 0.35
N ASN A 231 -32.57 67.84 1.16
CA ASN A 231 -33.97 67.95 1.57
C ASN A 231 -34.25 68.84 2.81
N PRO A 232 -33.30 69.15 3.72
CA PRO A 232 -33.56 70.14 4.76
C PRO A 232 -33.81 71.54 4.19
N VAL A 233 -33.04 71.95 3.17
CA VAL A 233 -33.13 73.29 2.55
C VAL A 233 -34.41 73.42 1.71
N LEU A 234 -34.69 72.44 0.84
CA LEU A 234 -35.90 72.44 0.01
C LEU A 234 -37.20 72.21 0.81
N SER A 235 -37.16 71.47 1.92
CA SER A 235 -38.32 71.29 2.80
C SER A 235 -38.52 72.45 3.77
N LEU A 236 -37.47 73.17 4.19
CA LEU A 236 -37.59 74.46 4.87
C LEU A 236 -38.22 75.49 3.93
N GLU A 237 -37.69 75.63 2.71
CA GLU A 237 -38.24 76.55 1.71
C GLU A 237 -39.71 76.23 1.41
N LYS A 238 -40.08 74.96 1.17
CA LYS A 238 -41.48 74.58 0.96
C LYS A 238 -42.37 74.76 2.19
N LYS A 239 -41.87 74.54 3.41
CA LYS A 239 -42.64 74.74 4.64
C LYS A 239 -42.80 76.23 4.98
N VAL A 240 -41.76 77.04 4.75
CA VAL A 240 -41.79 78.51 4.89
C VAL A 240 -42.68 79.11 3.81
N LEU A 241 -42.55 78.74 2.54
CA LEU A 241 -43.49 79.12 1.47
C LEU A 241 -44.90 78.64 1.78
N GLY A 242 -45.08 77.42 2.29
CA GLY A 242 -46.39 76.89 2.66
C GLY A 242 -47.02 77.56 3.90
N TYR A 243 -46.21 78.11 4.79
CA TYR A 243 -46.65 78.89 5.94
C TYR A 243 -46.99 80.33 5.52
N VAL A 244 -46.09 81.00 4.79
CA VAL A 244 -46.30 82.33 4.19
C VAL A 244 -47.52 82.33 3.27
N LYS A 245 -47.71 81.32 2.42
CA LYS A 245 -48.87 81.17 1.53
C LYS A 245 -50.17 80.89 2.28
N ARG A 246 -50.12 80.29 3.48
CA ARG A 246 -51.29 80.11 4.36
C ARG A 246 -51.63 81.39 5.11
N SER A 247 -50.64 82.07 5.69
CA SER A 247 -50.78 83.38 6.35
C SER A 247 -51.23 84.50 5.39
N LEU A 248 -50.80 84.46 4.13
CA LEU A 248 -51.26 85.37 3.08
C LEU A 248 -52.67 85.04 2.58
N ASN A 249 -53.05 83.76 2.50
CA ASN A 249 -54.42 83.39 2.13
C ASN A 249 -55.44 83.72 3.24
N SER A 250 -55.04 83.74 4.51
CA SER A 250 -55.89 84.23 5.60
C SER A 250 -56.12 85.74 5.59
N LEU A 251 -55.37 86.51 4.79
CA LEU A 251 -55.56 87.94 4.59
C LEU A 251 -56.58 88.28 3.46
N LYS A 252 -57.24 87.28 2.88
CA LYS A 252 -58.26 87.50 1.84
C LYS A 252 -59.58 88.04 2.41
N LYS A 253 -59.67 89.37 2.57
CA LYS A 253 -60.81 90.25 2.19
C LYS A 253 -60.59 91.71 2.68
N PRO A 254 -61.13 92.75 1.99
CA PRO A 254 -60.39 93.58 1.03
C PRO A 254 -60.33 95.07 1.41
N ASN A 255 -59.27 95.78 0.98
CA ASN A 255 -59.33 97.06 0.26
C ASN A 255 -57.90 97.63 0.12
N ILE A 256 -57.18 97.23 -0.92
CA ILE A 256 -55.95 97.92 -1.30
C ILE A 256 -56.11 98.35 -2.75
N LYS A 257 -56.56 99.60 -2.95
CA LYS A 257 -56.66 100.29 -4.24
C LYS A 257 -55.28 100.80 -4.70
N ASN A 258 -54.23 100.01 -4.57
CA ASN A 258 -52.89 100.45 -4.94
C ASN A 258 -52.31 99.51 -6.00
N ASN A 259 -52.30 99.97 -7.26
CA ASN A 259 -51.87 99.19 -8.42
C ASN A 259 -50.40 98.70 -8.29
N GLU A 260 -49.55 99.43 -7.57
CA GLU A 260 -48.16 99.04 -7.29
C GLU A 260 -48.07 97.78 -6.41
N LEU A 261 -48.97 97.63 -5.44
CA LEU A 261 -48.96 96.50 -4.51
C LEU A 261 -49.47 95.21 -5.17
N GLN A 262 -50.35 95.34 -6.17
CA GLN A 262 -50.88 94.22 -6.95
C GLN A 262 -49.89 93.74 -8.02
N GLU A 263 -49.10 94.66 -8.59
CA GLU A 263 -47.94 94.31 -9.43
C GLU A 263 -46.83 93.64 -8.61
N TYR A 264 -46.60 94.09 -7.38
CA TYR A 264 -45.70 93.44 -6.41
C TYR A 264 -46.18 92.04 -6.02
N TYR A 265 -47.50 91.86 -5.84
CA TYR A 265 -48.14 90.57 -5.55
C TYR A 265 -47.99 89.56 -6.70
N ASN A 266 -48.09 90.03 -7.94
CA ASN A 266 -47.92 89.20 -9.13
C ASN A 266 -46.44 88.81 -9.36
N LYS A 267 -45.49 89.70 -9.05
CA LYS A 267 -44.04 89.39 -9.09
C LYS A 267 -43.63 88.33 -8.06
N LEU A 268 -44.27 88.31 -6.89
CA LEU A 268 -44.07 87.30 -5.83
C LEU A 268 -44.55 85.89 -6.22
N LEU A 269 -45.57 85.78 -7.08
CA LEU A 269 -46.15 84.50 -7.51
C LEU A 269 -45.44 83.85 -8.71
N ASP A 270 -44.65 84.61 -9.47
CA ASP A 270 -44.06 84.15 -10.74
C ASP A 270 -42.76 83.31 -10.56
N GLY A 271 -42.38 82.96 -9.33
CA GLY A 271 -41.49 81.83 -9.00
C GLY A 271 -40.04 81.87 -9.54
N LYS A 272 -39.64 82.89 -10.30
CA LYS A 272 -38.31 82.95 -10.97
C LYS A 272 -37.23 83.75 -10.23
N VAL A 273 -37.48 84.20 -9.01
CA VAL A 273 -36.54 85.06 -8.26
C VAL A 273 -36.32 84.53 -6.84
N CYS A 274 -35.74 83.34 -6.68
CA CYS A 274 -35.39 82.84 -5.33
C CYS A 274 -33.99 83.27 -4.86
N SER A 275 -33.05 83.58 -5.76
CA SER A 275 -31.67 83.90 -5.36
C SER A 275 -31.39 85.37 -5.04
N LYS A 276 -32.26 86.30 -5.46
CA LYS A 276 -32.10 87.75 -5.20
C LYS A 276 -32.86 88.26 -3.97
N PHE A 277 -33.65 87.41 -3.30
CA PHE A 277 -34.55 87.86 -2.24
C PHE A 277 -33.80 88.41 -1.02
N PHE A 278 -32.71 87.78 -0.57
CA PHE A 278 -32.04 88.20 0.68
C PHE A 278 -31.15 89.44 0.56
N THR A 279 -30.92 89.98 -0.64
CA THR A 279 -30.02 91.13 -0.85
C THR A 279 -30.72 92.49 -0.78
N GLU A 280 -32.05 92.54 -0.80
CA GLU A 280 -32.83 93.80 -0.77
C GLU A 280 -33.59 94.05 0.56
N PHE A 281 -33.47 93.16 1.55
CA PHE A 281 -34.05 93.38 2.88
C PHE A 281 -33.13 94.20 3.78
N SER A 282 -33.71 95.06 4.61
CA SER A 282 -32.96 95.71 5.69
C SER A 282 -32.51 94.69 6.73
N LYS A 283 -31.42 94.99 7.45
CA LYS A 283 -30.82 94.08 8.43
C LYS A 283 -31.82 93.65 9.52
N ASP A 284 -32.70 94.56 9.92
CA ASP A 284 -33.72 94.34 10.95
C ASP A 284 -34.83 93.38 10.49
N GLU A 285 -35.21 93.42 9.21
CA GLU A 285 -36.20 92.51 8.62
C GLU A 285 -35.66 91.09 8.45
N VAL A 286 -34.37 90.96 8.09
CA VAL A 286 -33.68 89.65 8.03
C VAL A 286 -33.57 89.04 9.42
N ASP A 287 -33.30 89.84 10.45
CA ASP A 287 -33.18 89.37 11.84
C ASP A 287 -34.54 88.98 12.45
N LEU A 288 -35.62 89.67 12.06
CA LEU A 288 -36.99 89.28 12.44
C LEU A 288 -37.42 87.94 11.82
N ILE A 289 -37.10 87.73 10.53
CA ILE A 289 -37.37 86.46 9.82
C ILE A 289 -36.52 85.33 10.41
N LYS A 290 -35.24 85.58 10.74
CA LYS A 290 -34.39 84.60 11.44
C LYS A 290 -34.95 84.27 12.83
N GLY A 291 -35.46 85.25 13.57
CA GLY A 291 -36.03 85.07 14.91
C GLY A 291 -37.35 84.27 14.95
N HIS A 292 -38.15 84.30 13.88
CA HIS A 292 -39.41 83.54 13.81
C HIS A 292 -39.32 82.20 13.05
N VAL A 293 -38.39 82.05 12.11
CA VAL A 293 -38.21 80.80 11.34
C VAL A 293 -37.25 79.82 12.03
N LEU A 294 -36.39 80.29 12.94
CA LEU A 294 -35.43 79.47 13.71
C LEU A 294 -35.69 79.52 15.23
N ASP A 295 -36.92 79.24 15.67
CA ASP A 295 -37.16 78.89 17.09
C ASP A 295 -36.20 77.75 17.50
N GLN A 296 -35.55 77.90 18.66
CA GLN A 296 -34.61 76.93 19.25
C GLN A 296 -35.16 75.50 19.24
N THR A 297 -36.47 75.30 19.35
CA THR A 297 -37.14 74.00 19.36
C THR A 297 -37.03 73.29 18.00
N THR A 298 -37.24 74.03 16.91
CA THR A 298 -37.12 73.51 15.54
C THR A 298 -35.66 73.24 15.17
N LYS A 299 -34.75 74.10 15.63
CA LYS A 299 -33.30 73.90 15.50
C LYS A 299 -32.84 72.62 16.20
N LYS A 300 -33.24 72.40 17.46
CA LYS A 300 -32.92 71.18 18.23
C LYS A 300 -33.50 69.90 17.61
N GLN A 301 -34.71 69.95 17.03
CA GLN A 301 -35.28 68.79 16.34
C GLN A 301 -34.54 68.44 15.05
N LEU A 302 -34.09 69.45 14.30
CA LEU A 302 -33.26 69.26 13.10
C LEU A 302 -31.89 68.71 13.47
N GLU A 303 -31.24 69.25 14.50
CA GLU A 303 -29.96 68.75 15.03
C GLU A 303 -30.08 67.28 15.44
N ARG A 304 -31.12 66.90 16.21
CA ARG A 304 -31.36 65.49 16.59
C ARG A 304 -31.60 64.57 15.38
N THR A 305 -32.34 65.05 14.38
CA THR A 305 -32.63 64.26 13.17
C THR A 305 -31.36 64.07 12.34
N TYR A 306 -30.54 65.12 12.24
CA TYR A 306 -29.24 65.09 11.59
C TYR A 306 -28.26 64.15 12.32
N GLU A 307 -28.11 64.28 13.63
CA GLU A 307 -27.26 63.40 14.46
C GLU A 307 -27.65 61.93 14.34
N ASN A 308 -28.95 61.61 14.34
CA ASN A 308 -29.43 60.24 14.17
C ASN A 308 -29.17 59.69 12.76
N LEU A 309 -29.26 60.54 11.73
CA LEU A 309 -28.91 60.19 10.35
C LEU A 309 -27.40 59.99 10.20
N GLU A 310 -26.60 60.89 10.77
CA GLU A 310 -25.14 60.84 10.79
C GLU A 310 -24.65 59.57 11.49
N LYS A 311 -25.17 59.25 12.68
CA LYS A 311 -24.89 57.99 13.38
C LYS A 311 -25.21 56.76 12.53
N ARG A 312 -26.34 56.75 11.82
CA ARG A 312 -26.71 55.66 10.90
C ARG A 312 -25.79 55.57 9.68
N VAL A 313 -25.37 56.69 9.12
CA VAL A 313 -24.42 56.73 7.99
C VAL A 313 -23.04 56.24 8.42
N VAL A 314 -22.54 56.69 9.58
CA VAL A 314 -21.28 56.24 10.16
C VAL A 314 -21.32 54.74 10.45
N SER A 315 -22.42 54.22 11.02
CA SER A 315 -22.63 52.77 11.21
C SER A 315 -22.60 52.01 9.88
N ASN A 316 -23.37 52.45 8.88
CA ASN A 316 -23.39 51.77 7.57
C ASN A 316 -22.01 51.83 6.85
N ILE A 317 -21.23 52.90 7.02
CA ILE A 317 -19.85 52.99 6.50
C ILE A 317 -18.94 52.00 7.21
N LYS A 318 -19.10 51.84 8.53
CA LYS A 318 -18.37 50.84 9.32
C LYS A 318 -18.70 49.43 8.82
N ASP A 319 -19.99 49.12 8.67
CA ASP A 319 -20.45 47.82 8.16
C ASP A 319 -19.91 47.54 6.74
N ILE A 320 -19.85 48.55 5.86
CA ILE A 320 -19.23 48.42 4.53
C ILE A 320 -17.74 48.09 4.64
N ARG A 321 -17.00 48.71 5.56
CA ARG A 321 -15.57 48.41 5.78
C ARG A 321 -15.38 47.01 6.33
N GLU A 322 -16.24 46.58 7.25
CA GLU A 322 -16.25 45.22 7.80
C GLU A 322 -16.53 44.19 6.68
N PHE A 323 -17.55 44.41 5.85
CA PHE A 323 -17.81 43.55 4.68
C PHE A 323 -16.70 43.55 3.64
N GLU A 324 -16.01 44.68 3.42
CA GLU A 324 -14.86 44.74 2.51
C GLU A 324 -13.65 43.97 3.07
N ALA A 325 -13.41 44.04 4.38
CA ALA A 325 -12.37 43.26 5.05
C ALA A 325 -12.68 41.76 4.99
N GLU A 326 -13.90 41.35 5.34
CA GLU A 326 -14.35 39.95 5.30
C GLU A 326 -14.34 39.38 3.88
N LYS A 327 -14.78 40.16 2.88
CA LYS A 327 -14.69 39.76 1.47
C LYS A 327 -13.24 39.57 1.02
N LYS A 328 -12.32 40.45 1.44
CA LYS A 328 -10.90 40.35 1.11
C LYS A 328 -10.28 39.10 1.77
N GLU A 329 -10.67 38.79 2.99
CA GLU A 329 -10.27 37.57 3.69
C GLU A 329 -10.78 36.31 2.96
N ILE A 330 -12.05 36.28 2.56
CA ILE A 330 -12.63 35.19 1.75
C ILE A 330 -11.90 35.03 0.41
N GLU A 331 -11.61 36.13 -0.30
CA GLU A 331 -10.86 36.10 -1.55
C GLU A 331 -9.43 35.57 -1.36
N ASN A 332 -8.74 35.98 -0.28
CA ASN A 332 -7.44 35.43 0.08
C ASN A 332 -7.50 33.92 0.38
N ASN A 333 -8.52 33.48 1.12
CA ASN A 333 -8.73 32.06 1.43
C ASN A 333 -9.00 31.25 0.15
N ILE A 334 -9.87 31.72 -0.74
CA ILE A 334 -10.14 31.06 -2.03
C ILE A 334 -8.86 30.97 -2.88
N ASN A 335 -8.09 32.05 -2.97
CA ASN A 335 -6.85 32.08 -3.74
C ASN A 335 -5.80 31.13 -3.16
N ALA A 336 -5.67 31.06 -1.83
CA ALA A 336 -4.80 30.11 -1.15
C ALA A 336 -5.21 28.66 -1.46
N ILE A 337 -6.50 28.32 -1.35
CA ILE A 337 -6.99 26.97 -1.65
C ILE A 337 -6.79 26.61 -3.14
N LYS A 338 -7.08 27.55 -4.06
CA LYS A 338 -6.87 27.32 -5.51
C LYS A 338 -5.40 27.15 -5.87
N ALA A 339 -4.48 27.87 -5.22
CA ALA A 339 -3.04 27.68 -5.41
C ALA A 339 -2.59 26.28 -4.98
N ILE A 340 -3.15 25.74 -3.89
CA ILE A 340 -2.90 24.36 -3.42
C ILE A 340 -3.39 23.35 -4.47
N LEU A 341 -4.63 23.48 -4.96
CA LEU A 341 -5.20 22.61 -6.00
C LEU A 341 -4.47 22.72 -7.35
N GLY A 342 -3.98 23.91 -7.70
CA GLY A 342 -3.21 24.14 -8.93
C GLY A 342 -1.78 23.58 -8.87
N SER A 343 -1.27 23.27 -7.67
CA SER A 343 0.06 22.69 -7.45
C SER A 343 0.12 21.16 -7.56
N TYR A 344 -0.93 20.51 -8.09
CA TYR A 344 -0.99 19.05 -8.27
C TYR A 344 0.20 18.55 -9.09
N GLY A 345 1.19 18.06 -8.34
CA GLY A 345 2.60 18.00 -8.68
C GLY A 345 3.44 18.31 -7.44
N PHE A 346 3.10 17.68 -6.31
CA PHE A 346 3.63 17.94 -4.95
C PHE A 346 5.12 17.54 -4.75
N TYR A 347 5.93 17.70 -5.80
CA TYR A 347 7.38 17.59 -5.83
C TYR A 347 8.06 18.79 -6.53
N LYS A 348 7.31 19.76 -7.06
CA LYS A 348 7.89 20.95 -7.76
C LYS A 348 7.64 22.30 -7.09
N VAL A 349 7.10 22.35 -5.87
CA VAL A 349 7.04 23.61 -5.10
C VAL A 349 8.39 23.89 -4.44
N THR A 350 9.43 24.00 -5.27
CA THR A 350 10.55 24.87 -4.97
C THR A 350 10.31 26.17 -5.72
N LYS A 351 10.27 27.26 -4.95
CA LYS A 351 10.35 28.68 -5.34
C LYS A 351 9.02 29.42 -5.63
N ARG A 352 8.60 30.16 -4.59
CA ARG A 352 7.86 31.44 -4.60
C ARG A 352 6.44 31.42 -5.21
N GLY A 353 5.44 31.23 -4.34
CA GLY A 353 4.04 31.59 -4.60
C GLY A 353 3.56 32.68 -3.63
N PHE A 354 2.66 33.55 -4.10
CA PHE A 354 2.19 34.81 -3.49
C PHE A 354 1.24 34.68 -2.28
N THR A 355 1.27 33.57 -1.54
CA THR A 355 0.41 33.35 -0.36
C THR A 355 1.25 32.84 0.81
N ASP A 356 0.92 33.30 2.02
CA ASP A 356 1.62 32.91 3.24
C ASP A 356 1.45 31.40 3.47
N ALA A 357 2.57 30.68 3.57
CA ALA A 357 2.59 29.22 3.71
C ALA A 357 1.80 28.74 4.93
N ALA A 358 1.76 29.56 5.99
CA ALA A 358 1.02 29.27 7.22
C ALA A 358 -0.52 29.22 7.01
N ILE A 359 -1.08 30.10 6.17
CA ILE A 359 -2.52 30.15 5.88
C ILE A 359 -2.93 28.94 5.03
N VAL A 360 -2.08 28.59 4.07
CA VAL A 360 -2.23 27.42 3.19
C VAL A 360 -2.24 26.12 3.99
N GLU A 361 -1.31 25.99 4.95
CA GLU A 361 -1.21 24.81 5.82
C GLU A 361 -2.40 24.69 6.78
N THR A 362 -2.89 25.82 7.33
CA THR A 362 -4.02 25.85 8.26
C THR A 362 -5.33 25.42 7.60
N VAL A 363 -5.68 25.97 6.43
CA VAL A 363 -6.98 25.68 5.79
C VAL A 363 -7.03 24.26 5.21
N TYR A 364 -5.97 23.80 4.55
CA TYR A 364 -5.90 22.44 4.06
C TYR A 364 -5.81 21.43 5.21
N GLY A 365 -5.08 21.75 6.28
CA GLY A 365 -5.03 20.98 7.52
C GLY A 365 -6.42 20.73 8.10
N ILE A 366 -7.25 21.79 8.22
CA ILE A 366 -8.63 21.68 8.74
C ILE A 366 -9.52 20.80 7.85
N VAL A 367 -9.48 20.97 6.51
CA VAL A 367 -10.32 20.15 5.61
C VAL A 367 -9.88 18.69 5.63
N LYS A 368 -8.56 18.47 5.68
CA LYS A 368 -7.97 17.15 5.80
C LYS A 368 -8.34 16.48 7.12
N GLU A 369 -8.27 17.18 8.24
CA GLU A 369 -8.71 16.68 9.54
C GLU A 369 -10.19 16.29 9.53
N LYS A 370 -11.06 17.16 8.99
CA LYS A 370 -12.50 16.87 8.83
C LYS A 370 -12.76 15.69 7.90
N SER A 371 -11.98 15.51 6.84
CA SER A 371 -12.14 14.35 5.98
C SER A 371 -11.64 13.08 6.63
N ASN A 372 -10.51 13.15 7.35
CA ASN A 372 -9.96 12.03 8.11
C ASN A 372 -10.89 11.61 9.26
N GLU A 373 -11.79 12.48 9.74
CA GLU A 373 -12.81 12.13 10.74
C GLU A 373 -13.61 10.89 10.31
N TYR A 374 -13.99 10.80 9.03
CA TYR A 374 -14.68 9.62 8.48
C TYR A 374 -13.78 8.37 8.49
N ASP A 375 -12.49 8.51 8.17
CA ASP A 375 -11.54 7.40 8.22
C ASP A 375 -11.34 6.90 9.66
N TYR A 376 -11.27 7.82 10.62
CA TYR A 376 -11.27 7.47 12.03
C TYR A 376 -12.60 6.81 12.40
N ASP A 377 -13.76 7.36 12.03
CA ASP A 377 -15.09 6.79 12.31
C ASP A 377 -15.33 5.40 11.72
N ALA A 378 -14.60 5.05 10.66
CA ALA A 378 -14.56 3.70 10.13
C ALA A 378 -13.83 2.71 11.05
N SER A 379 -13.08 3.18 12.04
CA SER A 379 -12.38 2.34 13.00
C SER A 379 -13.32 1.83 14.12
N PRO A 380 -13.32 0.51 14.40
CA PRO A 380 -14.00 -0.06 15.57
C PRO A 380 -13.61 0.65 16.88
N ASN A 381 -14.59 0.88 17.75
CA ASN A 381 -14.40 1.60 19.02
C ASN A 381 -13.26 1.02 19.88
N ARG A 382 -13.01 -0.29 19.79
CA ARG A 382 -11.95 -0.96 20.55
C ARG A 382 -10.54 -0.46 20.18
N TRP A 383 -10.34 -0.02 18.94
CA TRP A 383 -9.04 0.51 18.49
C TRP A 383 -8.87 2.01 18.78
N LYS A 384 -9.93 2.71 19.23
CA LYS A 384 -9.96 4.16 19.55
C LYS A 384 -9.87 4.48 21.05
N ASN A 385 -9.25 3.62 21.86
CA ASN A 385 -9.42 3.72 23.31
C ASN A 385 -8.62 4.90 23.91
N LYS A 386 -9.23 5.67 24.82
CA LYS A 386 -8.78 7.00 25.33
C LYS A 386 -7.33 7.12 25.84
N ASN A 387 -6.63 6.02 26.10
CA ASN A 387 -5.26 6.02 26.64
C ASN A 387 -4.21 5.43 25.68
N LYS A 388 -4.62 4.83 24.54
CA LYS A 388 -3.76 4.29 23.47
C LYS A 388 -4.57 4.24 22.17
N ASP A 389 -4.42 5.24 21.31
CA ASP A 389 -4.98 5.19 19.95
C ASP A 389 -4.16 4.18 19.14
N ASN A 390 -4.72 3.00 18.93
CA ASN A 390 -4.08 1.92 18.19
C ASN A 390 -4.38 2.00 16.68
N PHE A 391 -5.23 2.94 16.23
CA PHE A 391 -5.57 3.13 14.83
C PHE A 391 -4.97 4.43 14.30
N HIS A 392 -4.06 4.33 13.34
CA HIS A 392 -3.31 5.46 12.80
C HIS A 392 -3.64 5.70 11.33
N VAL A 393 -4.15 6.89 11.01
CA VAL A 393 -4.47 7.29 9.63
C VAL A 393 -3.30 8.05 9.00
N HIS A 394 -2.75 7.50 7.93
CA HIS A 394 -1.65 8.03 7.14
C HIS A 394 -2.15 8.61 5.83
N SER A 395 -2.11 9.92 5.74
CA SER A 395 -2.65 10.68 4.61
C SER A 395 -1.58 11.17 3.64
N SER A 396 -0.30 10.89 3.90
CA SER A 396 0.80 11.19 2.98
C SER A 396 0.95 10.11 1.91
N VAL A 397 1.53 10.50 0.78
CA VAL A 397 1.84 9.60 -0.35
C VAL A 397 2.80 8.49 0.07
N GLU A 398 3.84 8.92 0.78
CA GLU A 398 4.89 8.08 1.32
C GLU A 398 4.89 8.25 2.83
N LYS A 399 5.03 7.14 3.54
CA LYS A 399 5.14 7.15 5.00
C LYS A 399 6.16 6.11 5.44
N ILE A 400 7.17 6.55 6.20
CA ILE A 400 8.13 5.65 6.84
C ILE A 400 7.66 5.43 8.29
N LEU A 401 7.46 4.16 8.63
CA LEU A 401 7.11 3.69 9.96
C LEU A 401 8.31 2.92 10.51
N GLN A 402 8.62 3.12 11.79
CA GLN A 402 9.60 2.30 12.49
C GLN A 402 8.88 1.50 13.57
N ILE A 403 8.86 0.19 13.39
CA ILE A 403 8.27 -0.76 14.34
C ILE A 403 9.36 -1.12 15.34
N LYS A 404 9.19 -0.71 16.60
CA LYS A 404 10.16 -1.00 17.68
C LYS A 404 9.72 -2.23 18.46
N ASN A 405 10.71 -3.03 18.87
CA ASN A 405 10.51 -4.36 19.44
C ASN A 405 9.70 -4.36 20.76
N LYS A 406 9.01 -5.48 21.02
CA LYS A 406 7.95 -5.86 21.99
C LYS A 406 7.85 -5.18 23.39
N LYS A 407 8.85 -4.47 23.91
CA LYS A 407 8.88 -4.08 25.34
C LYS A 407 8.09 -2.81 25.69
N ASP A 408 7.94 -1.88 24.74
CA ASP A 408 7.43 -0.53 25.09
C ASP A 408 6.08 -0.20 24.45
N GLY A 409 5.60 -1.02 23.51
CA GLY A 409 4.26 -0.92 22.93
C GLY A 409 3.92 0.42 22.28
N GLN A 410 4.92 1.14 21.76
CA GLN A 410 4.73 2.38 21.00
C GLN A 410 5.56 2.33 19.71
N ASP A 411 4.89 2.14 18.57
CA ASP A 411 5.49 2.35 17.26
C ASP A 411 5.80 3.83 17.07
N THR A 412 6.99 4.14 16.55
CA THR A 412 7.40 5.53 16.35
C THR A 412 7.20 5.92 14.89
N ILE A 413 6.34 6.90 14.65
CA ILE A 413 5.95 7.36 13.31
C ILE A 413 6.92 8.45 12.83
N TYR A 414 7.62 8.23 11.71
CA TYR A 414 8.56 9.22 11.16
C TYR A 414 8.02 9.91 9.89
N ASN A 415 8.55 11.10 9.62
CA ASN A 415 8.30 11.84 8.37
C ASN A 415 9.54 11.66 7.46
N PRO A 416 9.41 11.15 6.22
CA PRO A 416 10.56 10.75 5.38
C PRO A 416 11.59 11.84 5.09
N LYS A 417 11.21 13.11 5.28
CA LYS A 417 12.01 14.27 4.89
C LYS A 417 12.97 14.82 5.96
N ILE A 418 12.94 14.34 7.21
CA ILE A 418 13.50 15.16 8.32
C ILE A 418 14.51 14.49 9.28
N VAL A 419 14.69 13.16 9.40
CA VAL A 419 15.60 12.66 10.46
C VAL A 419 16.39 11.39 10.10
N LYS A 420 17.66 11.33 10.56
CA LYS A 420 18.42 10.08 10.76
C LYS A 420 17.65 9.19 11.73
N VAL A 421 17.00 8.16 11.22
CA VAL A 421 16.28 7.16 12.03
C VAL A 421 17.31 6.29 12.78
N SER A 422 17.06 5.97 14.07
CA SER A 422 17.90 5.03 14.82
C SER A 422 17.86 3.65 14.18
N LYS A 423 18.94 2.87 14.25
CA LYS A 423 19.01 1.51 13.67
C LYS A 423 18.12 0.46 14.36
N ASP A 424 17.40 0.82 15.42
CA ASP A 424 16.62 -0.12 16.23
C ASP A 424 15.17 -0.25 15.73
N GLY A 425 14.82 -1.36 15.07
CA GLY A 425 13.46 -1.70 14.63
C GLY A 425 13.32 -1.91 13.12
N ILE A 426 12.15 -2.37 12.68
CA ILE A 426 11.85 -2.63 11.26
C ILE A 426 11.29 -1.35 10.61
N MET A 427 11.92 -0.90 9.53
CA MET A 427 11.49 0.27 8.77
C MET A 427 10.58 -0.11 7.59
N VAL A 428 9.32 0.31 7.65
CA VAL A 428 8.34 0.09 6.57
C VAL A 428 8.05 1.41 5.86
N LEU A 429 8.27 1.47 4.54
CA LEU A 429 7.78 2.54 3.69
C LEU A 429 6.46 2.10 3.05
N MET A 430 5.35 2.71 3.46
CA MET A 430 4.07 2.57 2.77
C MET A 430 3.99 3.59 1.63
N ASN A 431 3.72 3.13 0.41
CA ASN A 431 3.64 3.98 -0.78
C ASN A 431 2.55 3.54 -1.75
N TYR A 432 1.45 4.30 -1.76
CA TYR A 432 0.34 4.02 -2.67
C TYR A 432 0.51 4.67 -4.08
N ASN A 433 1.44 5.64 -4.27
CA ASN A 433 1.58 6.38 -5.55
C ASN A 433 2.34 5.63 -6.64
N VAL A 434 3.10 4.58 -6.30
CA VAL A 434 4.00 3.89 -7.25
C VAL A 434 3.25 3.26 -8.44
N ASN A 435 1.91 3.33 -8.45
CA ASN A 435 1.08 2.67 -9.45
C ASN A 435 -0.01 3.57 -10.08
N SER A 436 -0.05 4.87 -9.77
CA SER A 436 -1.07 5.81 -10.29
C SER A 436 -0.69 6.48 -11.63
N MET A 437 0.54 6.32 -12.12
CA MET A 437 0.95 6.88 -13.42
C MET A 437 0.48 6.03 -14.60
N ASN A 438 -0.80 6.17 -15.00
CA ASN A 438 -1.30 6.01 -16.38
C ASN A 438 -0.72 4.87 -17.28
N SER A 439 -0.35 3.68 -16.80
CA SER A 439 0.10 2.57 -17.69
C SER A 439 0.34 1.28 -16.89
N ARG A 440 -0.40 0.18 -17.16
CA ARG A 440 0.14 -1.13 -17.60
C ARG A 440 1.19 -1.73 -16.65
N VAL A 441 0.73 -2.55 -15.68
CA VAL A 441 1.64 -3.25 -14.76
C VAL A 441 2.46 -2.22 -13.96
N PRO A 442 3.13 -2.52 -12.85
CA PRO A 442 4.19 -1.63 -12.40
C PRO A 442 5.15 -1.53 -13.59
N THR A 443 5.29 -0.34 -14.17
CA THR A 443 6.15 -0.19 -15.33
C THR A 443 7.57 -0.55 -14.88
N LYS A 444 8.46 -0.99 -15.79
CA LYS A 444 9.91 -1.13 -15.52
C LYS A 444 10.47 0.08 -14.73
N ARG A 445 9.86 1.25 -14.94
CA ARG A 445 10.17 2.49 -14.26
C ARG A 445 9.77 2.49 -12.78
N ASP A 446 8.67 1.90 -12.34
CA ASP A 446 8.17 2.03 -10.96
C ASP A 446 8.98 1.21 -9.96
N ILE A 447 9.32 -0.03 -10.31
CA ILE A 447 10.25 -0.87 -9.54
C ILE A 447 11.65 -0.27 -9.63
N ARG A 448 12.08 0.13 -10.82
CA ARG A 448 13.36 0.84 -10.98
C ARG A 448 13.40 2.15 -10.21
N LEU A 449 12.28 2.87 -10.03
CA LEU A 449 12.22 4.07 -9.21
C LEU A 449 12.33 3.74 -7.73
N GLN A 450 11.79 2.62 -7.26
CA GLN A 450 12.00 2.13 -5.89
C GLN A 450 13.46 1.69 -5.68
N MET A 451 14.04 0.96 -6.64
CA MET A 451 15.46 0.56 -6.63
C MET A 451 16.37 1.80 -6.71
N ASP A 452 16.07 2.74 -7.61
CA ASP A 452 16.77 4.02 -7.77
C ASP A 452 16.63 4.87 -6.50
N ASP A 453 15.48 4.85 -5.80
CA ASP A 453 15.30 5.52 -4.51
C ASP A 453 16.15 4.88 -3.41
N ALA A 454 16.20 3.55 -3.32
CA ALA A 454 17.09 2.84 -2.39
C ALA A 454 18.56 3.14 -2.69
N HIS A 455 18.97 3.08 -3.96
CA HIS A 455 20.33 3.46 -4.40
C HIS A 455 20.63 4.94 -4.15
N PHE A 456 19.67 5.83 -4.40
CA PHE A 456 19.80 7.25 -4.13
C PHE A 456 19.96 7.51 -2.64
N ARG A 457 19.13 6.90 -1.80
CA ARG A 457 19.21 6.99 -0.33
C ARG A 457 20.56 6.49 0.17
N ASN A 458 21.00 5.33 -0.32
CA ASN A 458 22.31 4.77 0.00
C ASN A 458 23.45 5.73 -0.38
N LYS A 459 23.46 6.21 -1.63
CA LYS A 459 24.48 7.15 -2.14
C LYS A 459 24.52 8.47 -1.35
N ASN A 460 23.41 8.88 -0.75
CA ASN A 460 23.28 10.11 0.02
C ASN A 460 23.31 9.89 1.55
N ASN A 461 23.73 8.70 2.04
CA ASN A 461 23.77 8.36 3.47
C ASN A 461 22.41 8.55 4.20
N MET A 462 21.31 8.30 3.50
CA MET A 462 19.96 8.33 4.04
C MET A 462 19.53 6.92 4.47
N PRO A 463 18.66 6.78 5.48
CA PRO A 463 18.06 5.50 5.83
C PRO A 463 17.32 4.88 4.65
N VAL A 464 17.66 3.63 4.32
CA VAL A 464 16.95 2.77 3.38
C VAL A 464 15.92 1.95 4.19
N PRO A 465 14.63 1.92 3.80
CA PRO A 465 13.64 1.06 4.45
C PRO A 465 14.03 -0.42 4.39
N ASP A 466 13.47 -1.25 5.28
CA ASP A 466 13.58 -2.72 5.19
C ASP A 466 12.46 -3.30 4.31
N ILE A 467 11.29 -2.65 4.32
CA ILE A 467 10.11 -3.07 3.57
C ILE A 467 9.55 -1.89 2.77
N TYR A 468 9.41 -2.06 1.46
CA TYR A 468 8.58 -1.23 0.61
C TYR A 468 7.21 -1.90 0.46
N LEU A 469 6.16 -1.31 1.03
CA LEU A 469 4.79 -1.80 0.96
C LEU A 469 3.98 -0.95 -0.03
N SER A 470 3.19 -1.62 -0.87
CA SER A 470 2.26 -0.96 -1.80
C SER A 470 1.03 -1.83 -2.06
N GLY A 471 -0.16 -1.24 -2.14
CA GLY A 471 -1.44 -1.96 -2.22
C GLY A 471 -2.34 -1.57 -3.38
N ASN A 472 -2.01 -0.49 -4.10
CA ASN A 472 -2.82 -0.02 -5.24
C ASN A 472 -2.20 -0.41 -6.58
N GLY A 473 -2.96 -0.91 -7.55
CA GLY A 473 -2.53 -1.08 -8.96
C GLY A 473 -2.80 -2.47 -9.57
N VAL A 474 -2.29 -2.70 -10.79
CA VAL A 474 -2.34 -4.01 -11.48
C VAL A 474 -1.23 -4.91 -10.94
N GLY A 475 -1.41 -6.24 -10.93
CA GLY A 475 -0.31 -7.20 -10.77
C GLY A 475 -0.51 -8.29 -9.72
N GLY A 476 -1.68 -8.36 -9.07
CA GLY A 476 -1.94 -9.30 -7.98
C GLY A 476 -0.98 -9.11 -6.81
N PHE A 477 -0.78 -10.17 -6.03
CA PHE A 477 0.24 -10.21 -4.99
C PHE A 477 1.62 -10.43 -5.61
N ARG A 478 2.63 -9.69 -5.15
CA ARG A 478 4.02 -9.89 -5.56
C ARG A 478 4.97 -9.49 -4.43
N VAL A 479 6.00 -10.30 -4.23
CA VAL A 479 7.11 -10.01 -3.32
C VAL A 479 8.44 -10.25 -4.05
N ILE A 480 9.37 -9.30 -3.93
CA ILE A 480 10.73 -9.40 -4.47
C ILE A 480 11.70 -9.06 -3.33
N LEU A 481 12.77 -9.84 -3.19
CA LEU A 481 13.80 -9.61 -2.16
C LEU A 481 15.12 -9.24 -2.82
N GLU A 482 15.75 -8.20 -2.28
CA GLU A 482 16.99 -7.61 -2.81
C GLU A 482 17.98 -7.29 -1.69
N GLN A 483 19.24 -7.09 -2.06
CA GLN A 483 20.23 -6.57 -1.13
C GLN A 483 19.95 -5.09 -0.86
N LYS A 484 19.80 -4.71 0.41
CA LYS A 484 19.52 -3.33 0.83
C LYS A 484 20.65 -2.36 0.48
N TYR A 485 21.88 -2.87 0.51
CA TYR A 485 23.09 -2.16 0.15
C TYR A 485 23.87 -2.99 -0.87
N SER A 486 24.46 -2.31 -1.85
CA SER A 486 25.34 -2.97 -2.81
C SER A 486 26.49 -3.66 -2.07
N GLU A 487 26.71 -4.92 -2.42
CA GLU A 487 27.82 -5.70 -1.90
C GLU A 487 29.17 -5.02 -2.20
N ASN A 488 30.09 -5.06 -1.24
CA ASN A 488 31.48 -4.68 -1.48
C ASN A 488 32.14 -5.71 -2.41
N THR A 489 32.56 -5.28 -3.59
CA THR A 489 33.18 -6.13 -4.62
C THR A 489 34.71 -6.12 -4.61
N ILE A 490 35.34 -5.48 -3.61
CA ILE A 490 36.81 -5.46 -3.50
C ILE A 490 37.33 -6.90 -3.30
N GLU A 491 38.35 -7.27 -4.07
CA GLU A 491 38.96 -8.61 -4.03
C GLU A 491 39.78 -8.79 -2.75
N GLY A 492 39.56 -9.90 -2.02
CA GLY A 492 40.30 -10.23 -0.80
C GLY A 492 39.78 -9.58 0.49
N GLU A 493 38.81 -8.66 0.41
CA GLU A 493 38.10 -8.16 1.58
C GLU A 493 36.96 -9.12 1.97
N GLU A 494 36.83 -9.38 3.27
CA GLU A 494 35.72 -10.18 3.77
C GLU A 494 34.41 -9.42 3.61
N ARG A 495 33.47 -10.05 2.91
CA ARG A 495 32.14 -9.51 2.67
C ARG A 495 31.34 -9.56 3.97
N LYS A 496 30.65 -8.46 4.30
CA LYS A 496 29.59 -8.48 5.31
C LYS A 496 28.35 -9.17 4.78
N THR A 497 27.70 -9.99 5.60
CA THR A 497 26.39 -10.57 5.30
C THR A 497 25.41 -9.47 4.87
N PRO A 498 24.72 -9.62 3.73
CA PRO A 498 23.92 -8.55 3.13
C PRO A 498 22.66 -8.33 3.95
N GLU A 499 22.33 -7.07 4.21
CA GLU A 499 21.00 -6.73 4.74
C GLU A 499 19.95 -6.87 3.63
N MET A 500 18.72 -7.28 4.00
CA MET A 500 17.65 -7.51 3.03
C MET A 500 16.73 -6.30 2.90
N LEU A 501 16.29 -6.08 1.67
CA LEU A 501 15.20 -5.19 1.31
C LEU A 501 14.08 -6.01 0.67
N ILE A 502 12.85 -5.76 1.10
CA ILE A 502 11.67 -6.50 0.60
C ILE A 502 10.70 -5.53 -0.06
N HIS A 503 10.35 -5.80 -1.31
CA HIS A 503 9.32 -5.09 -2.04
C HIS A 503 8.05 -5.92 -2.04
N ILE A 504 7.03 -5.45 -1.32
CA ILE A 504 5.72 -6.11 -1.21
C ILE A 504 4.68 -5.28 -1.97
N LYS A 505 4.05 -5.94 -2.94
CA LYS A 505 2.85 -5.49 -3.64
C LYS A 505 1.69 -6.35 -3.16
N LEU A 506 0.74 -5.74 -2.46
CA LEU A 506 -0.43 -6.41 -1.93
C LEU A 506 -1.46 -6.68 -3.02
N PRO A 507 -2.17 -7.82 -2.95
CA PRO A 507 -3.36 -8.05 -3.74
C PRO A 507 -4.48 -7.11 -3.27
N ASN A 508 -5.47 -6.84 -4.14
CA ASN A 508 -6.70 -6.20 -3.68
C ASN A 508 -7.51 -7.16 -2.80
N PHE A 509 -8.54 -6.67 -2.12
CA PHE A 509 -9.47 -7.53 -1.37
C PHE A 509 -10.79 -7.75 -2.13
N HIS A 510 -10.77 -7.62 -3.46
CA HIS A 510 -11.97 -7.71 -4.29
C HIS A 510 -12.33 -9.17 -4.58
N TYR A 511 -13.63 -9.42 -4.77
CA TYR A 511 -14.11 -10.73 -5.22
C TYR A 511 -14.12 -10.78 -6.75
N LEU A 512 -13.30 -11.67 -7.32
CA LEU A 512 -13.03 -11.72 -8.75
C LEU A 512 -14.30 -12.01 -9.59
N GLU A 513 -15.23 -12.81 -9.09
CA GLU A 513 -16.51 -13.05 -9.76
C GLU A 513 -17.36 -11.78 -9.87
N ASN A 514 -17.38 -10.94 -8.83
CA ASN A 514 -18.10 -9.67 -8.87
C ASN A 514 -17.43 -8.69 -9.85
N LEU A 515 -16.10 -8.72 -9.95
CA LEU A 515 -15.35 -7.95 -10.95
C LEU A 515 -15.67 -8.42 -12.38
N ASP A 516 -15.71 -9.73 -12.63
CA ASP A 516 -16.04 -10.27 -13.96
C ASP A 516 -17.51 -10.00 -14.32
N TYR A 517 -18.43 -10.12 -13.37
CA TYR A 517 -19.82 -9.71 -13.56
C TYR A 517 -19.91 -8.23 -13.94
N THR A 518 -19.25 -7.34 -13.20
CA THR A 518 -19.23 -5.89 -13.45
C THR A 518 -18.68 -5.58 -14.83
N LYS A 519 -17.61 -6.27 -15.22
CA LYS A 519 -17.01 -6.22 -16.57
C LYS A 519 -17.99 -6.70 -17.65
N SER A 520 -18.69 -7.81 -17.44
CA SER A 520 -19.69 -8.34 -18.40
C SER A 520 -20.82 -7.34 -18.68
N LYS A 521 -21.10 -6.44 -17.74
CA LYS A 521 -22.07 -5.35 -17.89
C LYS A 521 -21.51 -4.10 -18.57
N GLY A 522 -20.26 -4.14 -19.04
CA GLY A 522 -19.62 -3.04 -19.76
C GLY A 522 -19.22 -1.84 -18.88
N ILE A 523 -19.18 -2.01 -17.55
CA ILE A 523 -18.74 -0.98 -16.62
C ILE A 523 -17.22 -0.87 -16.71
N LYS A 524 -16.70 0.33 -16.99
CA LYS A 524 -15.27 0.61 -17.25
C LYS A 524 -14.64 1.48 -16.16
N THR A 525 -14.50 0.94 -14.96
CA THR A 525 -13.79 1.57 -13.82
C THR A 525 -12.30 1.26 -13.83
N ASN A 526 -11.55 1.82 -12.88
CA ASN A 526 -10.14 1.47 -12.71
C ASN A 526 -9.97 0.00 -12.31
N ASP A 527 -10.83 -0.52 -11.43
CA ASP A 527 -10.81 -1.93 -10.98
C ASP A 527 -11.00 -2.89 -12.16
N THR A 528 -12.07 -2.71 -12.94
CA THR A 528 -12.34 -3.55 -14.12
C THR A 528 -11.23 -3.45 -15.17
N LYS A 529 -10.65 -2.26 -15.40
CA LYS A 529 -9.48 -2.08 -16.29
C LYS A 529 -8.23 -2.80 -15.80
N ARG A 530 -8.03 -2.90 -14.47
CA ARG A 530 -6.92 -3.67 -13.88
C ARG A 530 -7.16 -5.16 -14.09
N PHE A 531 -8.37 -5.63 -13.77
CA PHE A 531 -8.83 -7.00 -13.98
C PHE A 531 -8.69 -7.46 -15.45
N PHE A 532 -8.99 -6.60 -16.43
CA PHE A 532 -8.83 -6.89 -17.87
C PHE A 532 -7.43 -7.35 -18.29
N LYS A 533 -6.41 -7.09 -17.49
CA LYS A 533 -5.02 -7.43 -17.81
C LYS A 533 -4.63 -8.86 -17.43
N LYS A 534 -5.54 -9.65 -16.82
CA LYS A 534 -5.30 -11.03 -16.36
C LYS A 534 -4.06 -11.18 -15.44
N LEU A 535 -3.76 -10.13 -14.69
CA LEU A 535 -2.69 -10.08 -13.71
C LEU A 535 -3.28 -9.59 -12.39
N ASP A 536 -4.45 -10.13 -12.05
CA ASP A 536 -5.22 -9.70 -10.89
C ASP A 536 -5.31 -10.84 -9.88
N GLY A 537 -5.37 -10.49 -8.60
CA GLY A 537 -5.40 -11.43 -7.51
C GLY A 537 -6.01 -10.76 -6.29
N GLY A 538 -6.99 -11.43 -5.68
CA GLY A 538 -7.70 -10.94 -4.51
C GLY A 538 -7.35 -11.77 -3.26
N GLY A 539 -6.97 -11.15 -2.15
CA GLY A 539 -6.70 -11.87 -0.90
C GLY A 539 -6.13 -11.03 0.24
N ALA A 540 -5.82 -11.71 1.35
CA ALA A 540 -5.08 -11.16 2.48
C ALA A 540 -3.68 -11.76 2.55
N VAL A 541 -2.70 -10.98 3.00
CA VAL A 541 -1.31 -11.42 3.17
C VAL A 541 -0.90 -11.31 4.63
N ILE A 542 -0.27 -12.35 5.19
CA ILE A 542 0.34 -12.32 6.52
C ILE A 542 1.86 -12.42 6.33
N HIS A 543 2.60 -11.51 6.93
CA HIS A 543 4.06 -11.48 6.86
C HIS A 543 4.67 -11.72 8.24
N THR A 544 5.46 -12.78 8.36
CA THR A 544 6.19 -13.14 9.59
C THR A 544 7.68 -12.95 9.37
N ILE A 545 8.33 -12.25 10.30
CA ILE A 545 9.78 -12.08 10.34
C ILE A 545 10.30 -12.83 11.56
N LYS A 546 11.16 -13.81 11.32
CA LYS A 546 11.81 -14.62 12.37
C LYS A 546 13.13 -13.97 12.80
N SER A 547 13.58 -14.29 14.02
CA SER A 547 14.81 -13.76 14.63
C SER A 547 16.11 -14.14 13.90
N ASN A 548 16.04 -15.15 13.04
CA ASN A 548 17.12 -15.56 12.14
C ASN A 548 17.03 -14.90 10.75
N ASN A 549 16.23 -13.85 10.58
CA ASN A 549 15.95 -13.18 9.31
C ASN A 549 15.29 -14.09 8.25
N VAL A 550 14.59 -15.16 8.64
CA VAL A 550 13.70 -15.85 7.71
C VAL A 550 12.39 -15.06 7.59
N HIS A 551 11.96 -14.83 6.35
CA HIS A 551 10.72 -14.12 6.03
C HIS A 551 9.68 -15.09 5.47
N GLU A 552 8.50 -15.12 6.09
CA GLU A 552 7.36 -15.91 5.62
C GLU A 552 6.23 -14.98 5.15
N LEU A 553 5.73 -15.19 3.94
CA LEU A 553 4.56 -14.50 3.40
C LEU A 553 3.47 -15.52 3.07
N GLU A 554 2.40 -15.51 3.85
CA GLU A 554 1.21 -16.34 3.68
C GLU A 554 0.14 -15.56 2.93
N MET A 555 -0.49 -16.17 1.93
CA MET A 555 -1.60 -15.58 1.20
C MET A 555 -2.81 -16.51 1.24
N ALA A 556 -3.95 -15.94 1.63
CA ALA A 556 -5.27 -16.55 1.50
C ALA A 556 -6.12 -15.73 0.52
N THR A 557 -6.60 -16.36 -0.55
CA THR A 557 -7.41 -15.69 -1.57
C THR A 557 -8.81 -15.38 -1.06
N VAL A 558 -9.47 -14.38 -1.65
CA VAL A 558 -10.86 -14.02 -1.29
C VAL A 558 -11.80 -15.22 -1.43
N ASP A 559 -11.62 -16.06 -2.45
CA ASP A 559 -12.46 -17.26 -2.64
C ASP A 559 -12.30 -18.27 -1.49
N GLU A 560 -11.07 -18.47 -1.02
CA GLU A 560 -10.81 -19.36 0.12
C GLU A 560 -11.37 -18.78 1.42
N LEU A 561 -11.27 -17.46 1.60
CA LEU A 561 -11.88 -16.77 2.72
C LEU A 561 -13.41 -16.89 2.70
N ILE A 562 -14.06 -16.75 1.54
CA ILE A 562 -15.50 -16.95 1.40
C ILE A 562 -15.92 -18.37 1.81
N LYS A 563 -15.16 -19.40 1.41
CA LYS A 563 -15.41 -20.78 1.87
C LYS A 563 -15.27 -20.90 3.38
N CYS A 564 -14.24 -20.30 3.97
CA CYS A 564 -14.07 -20.26 5.42
C CYS A 564 -15.28 -19.61 6.13
N ALA A 565 -15.86 -18.56 5.55
CA ALA A 565 -17.04 -17.88 6.08
C ALA A 565 -18.30 -18.76 6.02
N ASP A 566 -18.46 -19.53 4.95
CA ASP A 566 -19.57 -20.47 4.78
C ASP A 566 -19.49 -21.62 5.80
N ILE A 567 -18.29 -22.18 5.99
CA ILE A 567 -18.04 -23.21 7.02
C ILE A 567 -18.32 -22.65 8.43
N GLU A 568 -17.83 -21.45 8.77
CA GLU A 568 -18.10 -20.83 10.08
C GLU A 568 -19.59 -20.55 10.30
N SER A 569 -20.32 -20.17 9.24
CA SER A 569 -21.77 -19.97 9.29
C SER A 569 -22.51 -21.29 9.56
N GLU A 570 -22.09 -22.38 8.93
CA GLU A 570 -22.62 -23.71 9.18
C GLU A 570 -22.33 -24.18 10.61
N ILE A 571 -21.10 -23.98 11.11
CA ILE A 571 -20.72 -24.28 12.50
C ILE A 571 -21.63 -23.52 13.47
N LYS A 572 -21.84 -22.22 13.27
CA LYS A 572 -22.72 -21.40 14.12
C LYS A 572 -24.16 -21.91 14.10
N SER A 573 -24.69 -22.22 12.92
CA SER A 573 -26.04 -22.78 12.76
C SER A 573 -26.21 -24.11 13.51
N LYS A 574 -25.24 -25.02 13.42
CA LYS A 574 -25.25 -26.29 14.15
C LYS A 574 -25.12 -26.12 15.67
N ILE A 575 -24.32 -25.15 16.13
CA ILE A 575 -24.24 -24.81 17.57
C ILE A 575 -25.58 -24.26 18.07
N ASP A 576 -26.21 -23.37 17.32
CA ASP A 576 -27.53 -22.85 17.64
C ASP A 576 -28.59 -23.97 17.71
N PHE A 577 -28.55 -24.90 16.75
CA PHE A 577 -29.41 -26.07 16.73
C PHE A 577 -29.22 -26.96 17.97
N LEU A 578 -27.97 -27.16 18.42
CA LEU A 578 -27.65 -27.88 19.65
C LEU A 578 -28.18 -27.16 20.90
N ASN A 579 -28.13 -25.83 20.93
CA ASN A 579 -28.51 -25.04 22.11
C ASN A 579 -30.03 -24.84 22.23
N LYS A 580 -30.76 -24.77 21.11
CA LYS A 580 -32.20 -24.45 21.09
C LYS A 580 -33.12 -25.68 21.16
N ASN A 581 -32.62 -26.87 20.88
CA ASN A 581 -33.44 -28.09 20.79
C ASN A 581 -33.08 -29.08 21.89
N ASN A 582 -34.10 -29.68 22.52
CA ASN A 582 -33.94 -30.83 23.41
C ASN A 582 -33.66 -32.10 22.59
N LEU A 583 -32.46 -32.18 22.04
CA LEU A 583 -32.02 -33.30 21.20
C LEU A 583 -31.73 -34.54 22.05
N SER A 584 -31.94 -35.72 21.47
CA SER A 584 -31.47 -36.97 22.06
C SER A 584 -29.94 -36.99 22.15
N ARG A 585 -29.40 -37.73 23.12
CA ARG A 585 -27.95 -37.85 23.36
C ARG A 585 -27.18 -38.24 22.10
N ASP A 586 -27.71 -39.17 21.32
CA ASP A 586 -27.09 -39.65 20.08
C ASP A 586 -27.10 -38.58 19.00
N LYS A 587 -28.21 -37.84 18.85
CA LYS A 587 -28.29 -36.75 17.88
C LYS A 587 -27.37 -35.59 18.26
N SER A 588 -27.27 -35.24 19.54
CA SER A 588 -26.29 -34.26 20.01
C SER A 588 -24.85 -34.69 19.74
N LYS A 589 -24.52 -35.99 19.94
CA LYS A 589 -23.19 -36.53 19.64
C LYS A 589 -22.88 -36.45 18.15
N GLN A 590 -23.83 -36.79 17.28
CA GLN A 590 -23.69 -36.68 15.82
C GLN A 590 -23.37 -35.23 15.42
N VAL A 591 -24.17 -34.26 15.84
CA VAL A 591 -23.99 -32.85 15.46
C VAL A 591 -22.65 -32.30 15.99
N ARG A 592 -22.21 -32.72 17.19
CA ARG A 592 -20.88 -32.34 17.71
C ARG A 592 -19.73 -32.91 16.85
N ASN A 593 -19.87 -34.12 16.33
CA ASN A 593 -18.89 -34.70 15.42
C ASN A 593 -18.86 -33.94 14.09
N GLU A 594 -20.02 -33.62 13.52
CA GLU A 594 -20.11 -32.78 12.30
C GLU A 594 -19.42 -31.43 12.50
N ILE A 595 -19.64 -30.75 13.64
CA ILE A 595 -18.93 -29.50 13.97
C ILE A 595 -17.41 -29.73 14.05
N LYS A 596 -16.96 -30.86 14.60
CA LYS A 596 -15.52 -31.16 14.71
C LYS A 596 -14.88 -31.35 13.33
N GLU A 597 -15.55 -32.04 12.41
CA GLU A 597 -15.07 -32.22 11.04
C GLU A 597 -15.03 -30.89 10.27
N LEU A 598 -16.08 -30.07 10.36
CA LEU A 598 -16.08 -28.72 9.77
C LEU A 598 -14.93 -27.86 10.30
N LYS A 599 -14.65 -27.91 11.60
CA LYS A 599 -13.50 -27.20 12.18
C LYS A 599 -12.17 -27.71 11.65
N LYS A 600 -12.05 -29.01 11.40
CA LYS A 600 -10.84 -29.62 10.85
C LYS A 600 -10.61 -29.16 9.41
N GLU A 601 -11.67 -29.01 8.62
CA GLU A 601 -11.61 -28.48 7.25
C GLU A 601 -11.00 -27.07 7.19
N MET A 602 -11.23 -26.24 8.21
CA MET A 602 -10.67 -24.89 8.31
C MET A 602 -9.17 -24.84 8.66
N VAL A 603 -8.63 -25.90 9.24
CA VAL A 603 -7.21 -25.98 9.60
C VAL A 603 -6.38 -26.32 8.38
N LEU A 604 -5.26 -25.62 8.19
CA LEU A 604 -4.34 -25.88 7.10
C LEU A 604 -3.59 -27.21 7.28
N ASP A 605 -3.52 -28.00 6.22
CA ASP A 605 -2.69 -29.21 6.13
C ASP A 605 -1.61 -28.98 5.08
N LEU A 606 -0.42 -28.59 5.51
CA LEU A 606 0.61 -28.03 4.62
C LEU A 606 1.58 -29.09 4.11
N LYS A 607 1.83 -29.06 2.80
CA LYS A 607 2.94 -29.73 2.11
C LYS A 607 4.00 -28.73 1.72
N LYS A 608 5.27 -29.09 1.95
CA LYS A 608 6.44 -28.23 1.72
C LYS A 608 7.13 -28.58 0.41
N ILE A 609 7.26 -27.60 -0.47
CA ILE A 609 8.04 -27.65 -1.70
C ILE A 609 9.28 -26.79 -1.50
N GLU A 610 10.46 -27.38 -1.59
CA GLU A 610 11.71 -26.62 -1.70
C GLU A 610 11.94 -26.22 -3.16
N VAL A 611 12.14 -24.93 -3.41
CA VAL A 611 12.58 -24.40 -4.69
C VAL A 611 14.04 -23.96 -4.54
N SER A 612 14.93 -24.68 -5.23
CA SER A 612 16.38 -24.52 -5.07
C SER A 612 17.08 -24.80 -6.40
N GLY A 613 17.88 -23.85 -6.90
CA GLY A 613 18.58 -24.00 -8.17
C GLY A 613 19.68 -22.97 -8.35
N ASP A 614 20.14 -22.84 -9.59
CA ASP A 614 21.26 -21.98 -10.00
C ASP A 614 22.47 -22.15 -9.06
N GLY A 615 22.80 -23.43 -8.80
CA GLY A 615 23.91 -23.86 -7.96
C GLY A 615 25.26 -23.60 -8.61
N HIS A 616 25.34 -23.73 -9.94
CA HIS A 616 26.55 -23.56 -10.74
C HIS A 616 27.81 -24.21 -10.15
N ILE A 617 27.72 -25.48 -9.74
CA ILE A 617 28.85 -26.33 -9.38
C ILE A 617 29.90 -26.24 -10.50
N GLY A 618 31.11 -25.85 -10.13
CA GLY A 618 32.20 -25.59 -11.07
C GLY A 618 32.38 -24.14 -11.52
N CYS A 619 31.55 -23.19 -11.08
CA CYS A 619 31.83 -21.77 -11.28
C CYS A 619 32.93 -21.26 -10.33
N THR A 620 33.59 -20.17 -10.73
CA THR A 620 34.62 -19.52 -9.91
C THR A 620 33.99 -18.84 -8.68
N ASN A 621 34.59 -19.08 -7.51
CA ASN A 621 34.29 -18.39 -6.26
C ASN A 621 35.36 -17.34 -5.97
N TYR A 622 35.06 -16.22 -5.30
CA TYR A 622 36.07 -15.18 -4.98
C TYR A 622 36.44 -15.20 -3.50
N PRO A 623 37.73 -14.99 -3.15
CA PRO A 623 38.14 -14.89 -1.75
C PRO A 623 37.37 -13.83 -0.97
N GLY A 624 37.08 -14.13 0.30
CA GLY A 624 36.35 -13.25 1.21
C GLY A 624 34.83 -13.35 1.14
N ARG A 625 34.28 -14.27 0.32
CA ARG A 625 32.83 -14.50 0.16
C ARG A 625 32.50 -15.98 0.36
N PRO A 626 31.32 -16.35 0.88
CA PRO A 626 30.89 -17.74 0.90
C PRO A 626 30.78 -18.29 -0.51
N SER A 627 31.27 -19.50 -0.72
CA SER A 627 31.18 -20.18 -2.02
C SER A 627 29.75 -20.66 -2.30
N ASN A 628 29.44 -20.95 -3.56
CA ASN A 628 28.19 -21.64 -3.90
C ASN A 628 28.04 -22.99 -3.18
N TYR A 629 29.16 -23.70 -2.95
CA TYR A 629 29.18 -24.95 -2.16
C TYR A 629 28.80 -24.73 -0.70
N ASP A 630 29.33 -23.67 -0.07
CA ASP A 630 29.01 -23.33 1.32
C ASP A 630 27.52 -23.01 1.47
N VAL A 631 26.97 -22.22 0.54
CA VAL A 631 25.54 -21.87 0.54
C VAL A 631 24.67 -23.11 0.29
N GLU A 632 25.10 -24.02 -0.59
CA GLU A 632 24.40 -25.28 -0.85
C GLU A 632 24.33 -26.15 0.42
N ILE A 633 25.47 -26.38 1.08
CA ILE A 633 25.55 -27.14 2.33
C ILE A 633 24.73 -26.47 3.44
N ALA A 634 24.84 -25.15 3.59
CA ALA A 634 24.04 -24.41 4.58
C ALA A 634 22.54 -24.55 4.30
N SER A 635 22.12 -24.51 3.03
CA SER A 635 20.72 -24.72 2.63
C SER A 635 20.23 -26.11 3.04
N GLN A 636 21.01 -27.15 2.74
CA GLN A 636 20.68 -28.53 3.11
C GLN A 636 20.63 -28.72 4.63
N ASN A 637 21.60 -28.17 5.37
CA ASN A 637 21.64 -28.22 6.83
C ASN A 637 20.41 -27.54 7.45
N TYR A 638 19.99 -26.38 6.90
CA TYR A 638 18.77 -25.72 7.32
C TYR A 638 17.55 -26.64 7.15
N GLN A 639 17.44 -27.34 6.02
CA GLN A 639 16.32 -28.24 5.74
C GLN A 639 16.32 -29.49 6.64
N LYS A 640 17.49 -30.10 6.85
CA LYS A 640 17.64 -31.24 7.78
C LYS A 640 17.24 -30.86 9.19
N LYS A 641 17.57 -29.63 9.63
CA LYS A 641 17.22 -29.12 10.96
C LYS A 641 15.74 -28.74 11.10
N ASN A 642 15.15 -28.13 10.07
CA ASN A 642 13.80 -27.56 10.11
C ASN A 642 12.75 -28.41 9.36
N GLY A 643 13.06 -29.69 9.11
CA GLY A 643 12.20 -30.64 8.40
C GLY A 643 12.42 -30.62 6.89
N LEU A 644 12.76 -31.80 6.35
CA LEU A 644 12.95 -32.03 4.91
C LEU A 644 11.68 -31.67 4.12
N PRO A 645 11.81 -31.20 2.86
CA PRO A 645 10.66 -30.93 2.01
C PRO A 645 9.92 -32.22 1.64
N ASP A 646 8.64 -32.12 1.27
CA ASP A 646 7.88 -33.22 0.65
C ASP A 646 8.21 -33.32 -0.85
N MET A 647 8.58 -32.20 -1.46
CA MET A 647 9.02 -32.13 -2.84
C MET A 647 10.17 -31.14 -3.01
N LEU A 648 11.17 -31.46 -3.84
CA LEU A 648 12.17 -30.50 -4.31
C LEU A 648 11.94 -30.18 -5.79
N VAL A 649 11.96 -28.90 -6.14
CA VAL A 649 11.99 -28.42 -7.53
C VAL A 649 13.32 -27.71 -7.75
N GLY A 650 14.15 -28.24 -8.65
CA GLY A 650 15.47 -27.68 -8.90
C GLY A 650 15.84 -27.53 -10.37
N SER A 651 16.83 -26.68 -10.60
CA SER A 651 17.36 -26.37 -11.94
C SER A 651 18.78 -25.81 -11.85
N GLU A 652 19.58 -26.03 -12.89
CA GLU A 652 20.92 -25.44 -13.07
C GLU A 652 21.88 -25.59 -11.87
N TYR A 653 22.09 -26.84 -11.44
CA TYR A 653 23.13 -27.16 -10.47
C TYR A 653 24.51 -27.22 -11.10
N LEU A 654 24.64 -27.62 -12.36
CA LEU A 654 25.92 -27.69 -13.07
C LEU A 654 26.21 -26.38 -13.80
N ASN A 655 27.44 -25.88 -13.70
CA ASN A 655 27.83 -24.65 -14.40
C ASN A 655 27.96 -24.82 -15.92
N GLY A 656 28.07 -26.06 -16.43
CA GLY A 656 28.26 -26.33 -17.85
C GLY A 656 29.69 -26.03 -18.34
N SER A 657 29.92 -26.17 -19.65
CA SER A 657 31.22 -25.99 -20.29
C SER A 657 31.29 -24.74 -21.16
N LYS A 658 30.97 -23.56 -20.61
CA LYS A 658 30.88 -22.30 -21.36
C LYS A 658 32.25 -21.80 -21.84
N LYS A 659 32.64 -22.15 -23.06
CA LYS A 659 33.98 -21.82 -23.60
C LYS A 659 34.18 -20.34 -23.93
N LYS A 660 33.16 -19.69 -24.49
CA LYS A 660 33.28 -18.35 -25.10
C LYS A 660 33.06 -17.18 -24.14
N SER A 661 32.19 -17.34 -23.14
CA SER A 661 31.79 -16.23 -22.24
C SER A 661 32.75 -16.00 -21.07
N PHE A 662 33.58 -17.00 -20.76
CA PHE A 662 34.41 -17.06 -19.56
C PHE A 662 35.92 -16.98 -19.83
N ASP A 663 36.35 -16.89 -21.09
CA ASP A 663 37.76 -17.10 -21.46
C ASP A 663 38.24 -18.45 -20.86
N SER A 664 37.47 -19.53 -21.06
CA SER A 664 37.64 -20.82 -20.34
C SER A 664 39.02 -21.44 -20.51
N ASP A 665 39.72 -21.08 -21.58
CA ASP A 665 41.09 -21.52 -21.88
C ASP A 665 42.14 -20.76 -21.03
N LYS A 666 41.73 -19.68 -20.35
CA LYS A 666 42.52 -18.85 -19.42
C LYS A 666 42.01 -18.89 -17.98
N GLN A 667 41.00 -19.69 -17.65
CA GLN A 667 40.62 -19.91 -16.26
C GLN A 667 41.77 -20.63 -15.56
N ASN A 668 42.54 -19.90 -14.75
CA ASN A 668 43.61 -20.44 -13.93
C ASN A 668 43.08 -21.65 -13.17
N MET A 669 43.58 -22.83 -13.57
CA MET A 669 43.24 -24.11 -12.99
C MET A 669 43.64 -24.07 -11.51
N SER A 670 42.72 -24.35 -10.60
CA SER A 670 43.16 -24.75 -9.28
C SER A 670 43.77 -26.16 -9.34
N LYS A 671 44.28 -26.58 -8.19
CA LYS A 671 44.69 -27.96 -7.99
C LYS A 671 43.49 -28.77 -7.52
N ASP A 672 43.41 -30.00 -8.01
CA ASP A 672 42.59 -31.09 -7.50
C ASP A 672 42.50 -31.09 -5.96
N PRO A 673 41.31 -31.28 -5.32
CA PRO A 673 41.17 -31.43 -3.86
C PRO A 673 42.19 -32.38 -3.20
N VAL A 674 42.64 -33.41 -3.93
CA VAL A 674 43.72 -34.29 -3.48
C VAL A 674 45.06 -33.55 -3.42
N ALA A 675 45.36 -32.75 -4.43
CA ALA A 675 46.55 -31.91 -4.47
C ALA A 675 46.48 -30.69 -3.52
N PHE A 676 45.28 -30.24 -3.13
CA PHE A 676 45.07 -29.30 -2.03
C PHE A 676 45.47 -29.92 -0.69
N SER A 677 44.95 -31.13 -0.41
CA SER A 677 45.26 -31.89 0.82
C SER A 677 46.77 -32.14 0.96
N ILE A 678 47.43 -32.55 -0.12
CA ILE A 678 48.90 -32.72 -0.16
C ILE A 678 49.65 -31.42 0.16
N ASN A 679 49.16 -30.26 -0.29
CA ASN A 679 49.82 -28.98 -0.02
C ASN A 679 49.55 -28.49 1.42
N LEU A 680 48.37 -28.74 1.98
CA LEU A 680 48.10 -28.49 3.39
C LEU A 680 49.00 -29.33 4.29
N GLU A 681 49.15 -30.62 3.99
CA GLU A 681 50.08 -31.49 4.72
C GLU A 681 51.52 -31.01 4.62
N LYS A 682 51.95 -30.52 3.44
CA LYS A 682 53.28 -29.90 3.29
C LYS A 682 53.46 -28.68 4.20
N ILE A 683 52.48 -27.79 4.29
CA ILE A 683 52.57 -26.61 5.18
C ILE A 683 52.55 -27.04 6.66
N ALA A 684 51.70 -28.01 7.02
CA ALA A 684 51.60 -28.54 8.38
C ALA A 684 52.92 -29.21 8.81
N ASN A 685 53.58 -29.93 7.90
CA ASN A 685 54.79 -30.69 8.16
C ASN A 685 56.10 -29.90 7.91
N ASP A 686 56.04 -28.64 7.47
CA ASP A 686 57.23 -27.83 7.20
C ASP A 686 57.94 -27.43 8.50
N SER A 687 59.09 -28.04 8.80
CA SER A 687 59.86 -27.77 10.02
C SER A 687 60.52 -26.38 10.05
N SER A 688 60.55 -25.65 8.93
CA SER A 688 61.13 -24.31 8.84
C SER A 688 60.19 -23.20 9.31
N LEU A 689 58.92 -23.51 9.58
CA LEU A 689 57.90 -22.56 9.98
C LEU A 689 57.53 -22.70 11.46
N SER A 690 57.39 -21.58 12.16
CA SER A 690 56.79 -21.59 13.49
C SER A 690 55.31 -21.98 13.43
N MET A 691 54.75 -22.48 14.53
CA MET A 691 53.33 -22.88 14.58
C MET A 691 52.37 -21.75 14.18
N ASN A 692 52.66 -20.51 14.59
CA ASN A 692 51.87 -19.35 14.20
C ASN A 692 51.98 -19.02 12.70
N GLU A 693 53.14 -19.23 12.09
CA GLU A 693 53.32 -19.05 10.65
C GLU A 693 52.66 -20.16 9.84
N LYS A 694 52.69 -21.41 10.34
CA LYS A 694 51.92 -22.52 9.77
C LYS A 694 50.43 -22.23 9.79
N ILE A 695 49.88 -21.81 10.94
CA ILE A 695 48.47 -21.44 11.07
C ILE A 695 48.13 -20.29 10.11
N LYS A 696 48.94 -19.23 10.06
CA LYS A 696 48.73 -18.11 9.11
C LYS A 696 48.82 -18.55 7.65
N LYS A 697 49.77 -19.42 7.29
CA LYS A 697 49.92 -19.93 5.91
C LYS A 697 48.83 -20.93 5.55
N ILE A 698 48.41 -21.81 6.44
CA ILE A 698 47.28 -22.72 6.26
C ILE A 698 46.00 -21.92 6.09
N LEU A 699 45.73 -20.94 6.97
CA LEU A 699 44.58 -20.05 6.82
C LEU A 699 44.64 -19.29 5.50
N LYS A 700 45.78 -18.68 5.16
CA LYS A 700 45.96 -17.97 3.88
C LYS A 700 45.80 -18.91 2.69
N TYR A 701 46.33 -20.13 2.74
CA TYR A 701 46.27 -21.12 1.66
C TYR A 701 44.86 -21.69 1.51
N ALA A 702 44.20 -22.04 2.61
CA ALA A 702 42.79 -22.47 2.65
C ALA A 702 41.85 -21.36 2.14
N ILE A 703 42.05 -20.11 2.57
CA ILE A 703 41.29 -18.95 2.07
C ILE A 703 41.56 -18.70 0.57
N THR A 704 42.78 -18.94 0.10
CA THR A 704 43.14 -18.72 -1.32
C THR A 704 42.68 -19.87 -2.22
N ASP A 705 42.67 -21.12 -1.74
CA ASP A 705 42.38 -22.32 -2.53
C ASP A 705 40.89 -22.70 -2.52
N LYS A 706 40.19 -22.51 -1.38
CA LYS A 706 38.72 -22.63 -1.27
C LYS A 706 37.98 -21.74 -2.29
N ASN A 707 38.66 -20.73 -2.80
CA ASN A 707 38.10 -19.67 -3.63
C ASN A 707 38.78 -19.54 -5.01
N ARG A 708 39.37 -20.60 -5.59
CA ARG A 708 40.08 -20.46 -6.89
C ARG A 708 39.77 -21.50 -7.97
N THR A 709 38.75 -22.33 -7.80
CA THR A 709 38.53 -23.45 -8.71
C THR A 709 37.31 -23.27 -9.59
N ALA A 710 37.51 -22.96 -10.87
CA ALA A 710 36.52 -23.36 -11.87
C ALA A 710 36.70 -24.85 -12.21
N LEU A 711 35.60 -25.61 -12.32
CA LEU A 711 35.61 -26.98 -12.83
C LEU A 711 35.08 -26.94 -14.26
N PRO A 712 35.93 -26.85 -15.29
CA PRO A 712 35.49 -26.53 -16.65
C PRO A 712 34.78 -27.70 -17.36
N ARG A 713 34.89 -28.93 -16.84
CA ARG A 713 34.29 -30.13 -17.44
C ARG A 713 33.06 -30.57 -16.65
N ILE A 714 31.96 -30.81 -17.35
CA ILE A 714 30.70 -31.34 -16.79
C ILE A 714 30.95 -32.63 -15.98
N SER A 715 31.85 -33.52 -16.44
CA SER A 715 32.18 -34.75 -15.70
C SER A 715 32.82 -34.49 -14.32
N GLN A 716 33.65 -33.45 -14.18
CA GLN A 716 34.23 -33.06 -12.89
C GLN A 716 33.19 -32.43 -11.98
N GLN A 717 32.32 -31.59 -12.54
CA GLN A 717 31.18 -31.02 -11.82
C GLN A 717 30.25 -32.12 -11.28
N GLY A 718 29.98 -33.15 -12.10
CA GLY A 718 29.16 -34.29 -11.72
C GLY A 718 29.73 -35.13 -10.57
N ILE A 719 31.06 -35.26 -10.45
CA ILE A 719 31.70 -35.93 -9.30
C ILE A 719 31.40 -35.17 -8.00
N VAL A 720 31.60 -33.84 -8.00
CA VAL A 720 31.30 -33.00 -6.83
C VAL A 720 29.82 -33.05 -6.48
N MET A 721 28.95 -32.99 -7.49
CA MET A 721 27.51 -33.10 -7.28
C MET A 721 27.10 -34.43 -6.64
N LYS A 722 27.72 -35.54 -7.07
CA LYS A 722 27.50 -36.87 -6.52
C LYS A 722 27.83 -36.96 -5.03
N GLU A 723 28.86 -36.25 -4.58
CA GLU A 723 29.27 -36.24 -3.17
C GLU A 723 28.47 -35.24 -2.32
N LEU A 724 28.17 -34.07 -2.88
CA LEU A 724 27.63 -32.94 -2.12
C LEU A 724 26.10 -32.80 -2.17
N VAL A 725 25.48 -33.11 -3.32
CA VAL A 725 24.04 -32.83 -3.55
C VAL A 725 23.20 -34.10 -3.57
N ILE A 726 23.69 -35.16 -4.24
CA ILE A 726 22.93 -36.39 -4.42
C ILE A 726 22.53 -37.06 -3.08
N PRO A 727 23.36 -37.08 -2.02
CA PRO A 727 22.93 -37.65 -0.74
C PRO A 727 21.70 -36.95 -0.17
N TYR A 728 21.60 -35.62 -0.32
CA TYR A 728 20.43 -34.85 0.09
C TYR A 728 19.19 -35.19 -0.75
N PHE A 729 19.36 -35.37 -2.07
CA PHE A 729 18.26 -35.79 -2.95
C PHE A 729 17.73 -37.17 -2.59
N GLU A 730 18.63 -38.11 -2.25
CA GLU A 730 18.23 -39.43 -1.78
C GLU A 730 17.47 -39.39 -0.45
N GLU A 731 17.88 -38.54 0.50
CA GLU A 731 17.15 -38.33 1.76
C GLU A 731 15.71 -37.86 1.50
N ILE A 732 15.52 -36.94 0.56
CA ILE A 732 14.18 -36.46 0.16
C ILE A 732 13.38 -37.58 -0.50
N LEU A 733 13.92 -38.27 -1.51
CA LEU A 733 13.20 -39.33 -2.23
C LEU A 733 12.77 -40.50 -1.31
N LYS A 734 13.57 -40.78 -0.28
CA LYS A 734 13.29 -41.84 0.70
C LYS A 734 12.34 -41.39 1.81
N LYS A 735 12.11 -40.09 2.00
CA LYS A 735 11.21 -39.54 3.03
C LYS A 735 9.81 -40.13 2.91
N ASP A 736 9.39 -40.85 3.95
CA ASP A 736 8.09 -41.53 4.07
C ASP A 736 7.70 -42.40 2.86
N GLY A 737 8.68 -42.80 2.03
CA GLY A 737 8.47 -43.47 0.75
C GLY A 737 7.64 -42.67 -0.28
N LYS A 738 7.46 -41.36 -0.07
CA LYS A 738 6.57 -40.49 -0.86
C LYS A 738 7.21 -39.19 -1.33
N GLY A 739 8.43 -38.89 -0.90
CA GLY A 739 9.14 -37.69 -1.34
C GLY A 739 9.34 -37.66 -2.85
N ARG A 740 9.35 -36.45 -3.42
CA ARG A 740 9.42 -36.22 -4.86
C ARG A 740 10.49 -35.20 -5.23
N ILE A 741 11.05 -35.32 -6.42
CA ILE A 741 11.97 -34.36 -7.03
C ILE A 741 11.52 -34.09 -8.45
N LEU A 742 11.37 -32.81 -8.80
CA LEU A 742 11.27 -32.34 -10.17
C LEU A 742 12.56 -31.60 -10.51
N PHE A 743 13.33 -32.12 -11.46
CA PHE A 743 14.55 -31.47 -11.92
C PHE A 743 14.38 -30.96 -13.35
N VAL A 744 14.60 -29.66 -13.57
CA VAL A 744 14.45 -28.99 -14.87
C VAL A 744 15.82 -28.54 -15.37
N SER A 745 16.16 -28.88 -16.62
CA SER A 745 17.48 -28.56 -17.17
C SER A 745 17.72 -27.06 -17.32
N GLY A 746 18.87 -26.58 -16.84
CA GLY A 746 19.38 -25.23 -17.02
C GLY A 746 19.83 -24.93 -18.45
N ASN A 747 20.12 -23.66 -18.76
CA ASN A 747 20.63 -23.29 -20.07
C ASN A 747 22.15 -23.50 -20.19
N HIS A 748 22.92 -23.40 -19.10
CA HIS A 748 24.39 -23.50 -19.20
C HIS A 748 24.91 -24.86 -19.68
N PRO A 749 24.39 -26.01 -19.20
CA PRO A 749 24.86 -27.31 -19.66
C PRO A 749 24.42 -27.63 -21.11
N ASN A 750 23.30 -27.05 -21.53
CA ASN A 750 22.64 -27.34 -22.81
C ASN A 750 23.16 -26.47 -23.99
N GLU A 751 23.77 -25.30 -23.72
CA GLU A 751 24.20 -24.34 -24.76
C GLU A 751 25.36 -24.83 -25.65
N ASP A 752 26.27 -25.67 -25.13
CA ASP A 752 27.53 -26.04 -25.81
C ASP A 752 27.61 -27.54 -26.19
N THR A 753 26.61 -28.36 -25.84
CA THR A 753 26.65 -29.81 -26.03
C THR A 753 25.24 -30.43 -26.23
N ASN A 754 25.13 -31.63 -26.82
CA ASN A 754 23.87 -32.41 -26.83
C ASN A 754 23.51 -33.01 -25.44
N TYR A 755 23.96 -32.41 -24.35
CA TYR A 755 23.67 -32.89 -23.00
C TYR A 755 22.37 -32.27 -22.47
N ASP A 756 21.67 -33.05 -21.65
CA ASP A 756 20.54 -32.59 -20.86
C ASP A 756 20.91 -32.69 -19.37
N GLU A 757 20.90 -31.56 -18.67
CA GLU A 757 21.28 -31.53 -17.25
C GLU A 757 20.41 -32.45 -16.40
N ALA A 758 19.08 -32.45 -16.60
CA ALA A 758 18.16 -33.27 -15.82
C ALA A 758 18.47 -34.77 -15.97
N GLU A 759 18.80 -35.24 -17.18
CA GLU A 759 19.26 -36.61 -17.41
C GLU A 759 20.59 -36.92 -16.71
N VAL A 760 21.56 -35.99 -16.76
CA VAL A 760 22.84 -36.17 -16.07
C VAL A 760 22.62 -36.30 -14.57
N VAL A 761 21.86 -35.40 -13.96
CA VAL A 761 21.56 -35.43 -12.53
C VAL A 761 20.83 -36.72 -12.15
N ALA A 762 19.83 -37.13 -12.94
CA ALA A 762 19.12 -38.39 -12.72
C ALA A 762 20.06 -39.61 -12.76
N SER A 763 21.05 -39.61 -13.64
CA SER A 763 22.03 -40.70 -13.73
C SER A 763 22.95 -40.81 -12.52
N LEU A 764 23.10 -39.73 -11.74
CA LEU A 764 23.91 -39.73 -10.51
C LEU A 764 23.14 -40.27 -9.30
N ILE A 765 21.80 -40.25 -9.33
CA ILE A 765 20.93 -40.73 -8.25
C ILE A 765 20.87 -42.27 -8.28
N PRO A 766 21.24 -42.96 -7.19
CA PRO A 766 21.05 -44.41 -7.07
C PRO A 766 19.58 -44.80 -7.25
N ASP A 767 19.29 -45.90 -7.94
CA ASP A 767 17.93 -46.39 -8.23
C ASP A 767 17.02 -45.40 -9.00
N SER A 768 17.59 -44.44 -9.73
CA SER A 768 16.80 -43.47 -10.50
C SER A 768 15.75 -44.08 -11.45
N PRO A 769 15.96 -45.23 -12.13
CA PRO A 769 14.92 -45.83 -12.97
C PRO A 769 13.64 -46.15 -12.18
N LYS A 770 13.77 -46.62 -10.93
CA LYS A 770 12.64 -46.94 -10.06
C LYS A 770 11.91 -45.68 -9.59
N TYR A 771 12.65 -44.62 -9.24
CA TYR A 771 12.04 -43.36 -8.83
C TYR A 771 11.29 -42.68 -9.98
N ILE A 772 11.80 -42.81 -11.22
CA ILE A 772 11.13 -42.30 -12.42
C ILE A 772 9.84 -43.09 -12.68
N GLU A 773 9.89 -44.43 -12.64
CA GLU A 773 8.71 -45.30 -12.83
C GLU A 773 7.60 -44.99 -11.79
N ASN A 774 7.98 -44.69 -10.56
CA ASN A 774 7.07 -44.34 -9.47
C ASN A 774 6.63 -42.86 -9.44
N HIS A 775 7.01 -42.04 -10.42
CA HIS A 775 6.74 -40.58 -10.44
C HIS A 775 7.29 -39.80 -9.22
N GLN A 776 8.31 -40.35 -8.56
CA GLN A 776 9.06 -39.69 -7.50
C GLN A 776 10.18 -38.82 -8.06
N LEU A 777 10.77 -39.19 -9.20
CA LEU A 777 11.75 -38.37 -9.92
C LEU A 777 11.19 -37.98 -11.30
N GLU A 778 10.87 -36.71 -11.47
CA GLU A 778 10.34 -36.14 -12.71
C GLU A 778 11.41 -35.26 -13.37
N LEU A 779 11.56 -35.40 -14.69
CA LEU A 779 12.60 -34.69 -15.45
C LEU A 779 11.97 -33.72 -16.46
N GLY A 780 12.30 -32.44 -16.33
CA GLY A 780 12.03 -31.38 -17.29
C GLY A 780 13.18 -31.20 -18.26
N LYS A 781 13.27 -32.10 -19.23
CA LYS A 781 14.35 -32.12 -20.23
C LYS A 781 14.28 -30.91 -21.15
N GLY A 782 15.45 -30.44 -21.58
CA GLY A 782 15.66 -29.37 -22.56
C GLY A 782 16.53 -29.81 -23.73
N ALA A 783 16.71 -31.11 -23.96
CA ALA A 783 17.49 -31.63 -25.10
C ALA A 783 16.98 -31.06 -26.44
N GLY A 784 17.84 -30.31 -27.15
CA GLY A 784 17.51 -29.64 -28.40
C GLY A 784 16.86 -28.24 -28.26
N GLU A 785 16.60 -27.80 -27.03
CA GLU A 785 16.04 -26.49 -26.69
C GLU A 785 17.02 -25.68 -25.83
N SER A 786 16.80 -24.38 -25.68
CA SER A 786 17.70 -23.51 -24.89
C SER A 786 17.66 -23.78 -23.37
N TYR A 787 16.62 -24.44 -22.86
CA TYR A 787 16.44 -24.84 -21.45
C TYR A 787 15.23 -25.78 -21.30
N GLY A 788 15.09 -26.42 -20.13
CA GLY A 788 14.00 -27.34 -19.83
C GLY A 788 12.71 -26.66 -19.34
N LEU A 789 11.57 -27.33 -19.55
CA LEU A 789 10.29 -27.02 -18.92
C LEU A 789 9.50 -28.31 -18.65
N LYS A 790 8.63 -28.30 -17.63
CA LYS A 790 7.76 -29.42 -17.31
C LYS A 790 6.51 -28.96 -16.56
N THR A 791 5.39 -29.61 -16.85
CA THR A 791 4.18 -29.55 -16.03
C THR A 791 3.91 -30.92 -15.44
N ILE A 792 3.65 -30.99 -14.13
CA ILE A 792 3.30 -32.22 -13.42
C ILE A 792 2.06 -32.00 -12.54
N ARG A 793 1.48 -33.12 -12.08
CA ARG A 793 0.47 -33.11 -11.01
C ARG A 793 1.10 -33.44 -9.67
N ILE A 794 0.69 -32.72 -8.64
CA ILE A 794 1.10 -32.90 -7.24
C ILE A 794 -0.13 -33.16 -6.35
N ASP A 795 0.10 -33.36 -5.05
CA ASP A 795 -0.94 -33.67 -4.07
C ASP A 795 -2.15 -32.73 -4.19
N GLY A 796 -3.35 -33.32 -4.16
CA GLY A 796 -4.61 -32.58 -4.31
C GLY A 796 -4.99 -32.28 -5.77
N ASP A 797 -4.42 -33.00 -6.74
CA ASP A 797 -4.60 -32.78 -8.19
C ASP A 797 -4.23 -31.34 -8.62
N LYS A 798 -3.30 -30.72 -7.87
CA LYS A 798 -2.74 -29.42 -8.22
C LYS A 798 -1.73 -29.57 -9.34
N THR A 799 -1.72 -28.60 -10.24
CA THR A 799 -0.79 -28.56 -11.38
C THR A 799 0.40 -27.66 -11.05
N LEU A 800 1.62 -28.22 -11.15
CA LEU A 800 2.87 -27.49 -10.97
C LEU A 800 3.58 -27.36 -12.32
N PHE A 801 3.82 -26.14 -12.75
CA PHE A 801 4.67 -25.79 -13.89
C PHE A 801 6.05 -25.36 -13.39
N ALA A 802 7.11 -25.87 -14.00
CA ALA A 802 8.47 -25.44 -13.73
C ALA A 802 9.20 -25.16 -15.04
N SER A 803 9.93 -24.06 -15.08
CA SER A 803 10.77 -23.68 -16.22
C SER A 803 12.03 -23.00 -15.71
N HIS A 804 13.17 -23.31 -16.32
CA HIS A 804 14.42 -22.69 -15.92
C HIS A 804 14.40 -21.17 -16.08
N LYS A 805 13.95 -20.65 -17.25
CA LYS A 805 14.04 -19.22 -17.56
C LYS A 805 12.66 -18.56 -17.66
N PRO A 806 12.37 -17.49 -16.89
CA PRO A 806 11.21 -16.63 -17.11
C PRO A 806 11.43 -15.66 -18.28
N LYS A 807 10.34 -15.26 -18.95
CA LYS A 807 10.36 -14.15 -19.93
C LYS A 807 10.87 -12.85 -19.30
N ASN A 808 11.42 -11.97 -20.14
CA ASN A 808 11.85 -10.65 -19.71
C ASN A 808 10.64 -9.79 -19.28
N GLY A 809 10.59 -9.42 -18.00
CA GLY A 809 9.56 -8.54 -17.44
C GLY A 809 10.14 -7.25 -16.83
N PRO A 810 9.28 -6.38 -16.27
CA PRO A 810 9.65 -5.37 -15.28
C PRO A 810 10.37 -5.93 -14.05
N ASP A 811 9.99 -7.14 -13.65
CA ASP A 811 10.63 -7.97 -12.65
C ASP A 811 10.43 -9.45 -13.04
N VAL A 812 11.07 -10.34 -12.29
CA VAL A 812 11.07 -11.78 -12.54
C VAL A 812 9.66 -12.40 -12.45
N ILE A 813 8.82 -11.96 -11.52
CA ILE A 813 7.48 -12.51 -11.30
C ILE A 813 6.51 -12.08 -12.39
N ILE A 814 6.56 -10.83 -12.84
CA ILE A 814 5.77 -10.41 -14.01
C ILE A 814 6.23 -11.11 -15.29
N GLY A 815 7.54 -11.34 -15.45
CA GLY A 815 8.07 -12.13 -16.55
C GLY A 815 7.53 -13.55 -16.55
N ALA A 816 7.52 -14.19 -15.39
CA ALA A 816 6.92 -15.50 -15.15
C ALA A 816 5.42 -15.54 -15.48
N MET A 817 4.64 -14.54 -15.02
CA MET A 817 3.21 -14.40 -15.33
C MET A 817 2.96 -14.30 -16.84
N GLN A 818 3.71 -13.45 -17.53
CA GLN A 818 3.59 -13.28 -19.00
C GLN A 818 3.95 -14.56 -19.75
N GLN A 819 4.94 -15.31 -19.29
CA GLN A 819 5.30 -16.58 -19.91
C GLN A 819 4.18 -17.61 -19.84
N LEU A 820 3.57 -17.79 -18.67
CA LEU A 820 2.44 -18.72 -18.52
C LEU A 820 1.22 -18.29 -19.33
N LEU A 821 0.89 -17.00 -19.32
CA LEU A 821 -0.21 -16.45 -20.12
C LEU A 821 0.00 -16.68 -21.62
N ASP A 822 1.20 -16.40 -22.13
CA ASP A 822 1.52 -16.59 -23.55
C ASP A 822 1.61 -18.07 -23.94
N ALA A 823 2.05 -18.93 -23.02
CA ALA A 823 2.09 -20.38 -23.22
C ALA A 823 0.70 -21.04 -23.12
N ASN A 824 -0.32 -20.30 -22.65
CA ASN A 824 -1.66 -20.80 -22.38
C ASN A 824 -1.67 -22.06 -21.49
N VAL A 825 -0.76 -22.10 -20.51
CA VAL A 825 -0.64 -23.18 -19.53
C VAL A 825 -1.43 -22.79 -18.28
N ASN A 826 -2.37 -23.66 -17.88
CA ASN A 826 -3.08 -23.53 -16.62
C ASN A 826 -2.32 -24.28 -15.53
N ALA A 827 -1.84 -23.57 -14.51
CA ALA A 827 -1.09 -24.14 -13.40
C ALA A 827 -1.60 -23.54 -12.08
N ASP A 828 -1.61 -24.33 -11.01
CA ASP A 828 -1.89 -23.82 -9.66
C ASP A 828 -0.61 -23.20 -9.06
N ILE A 829 0.57 -23.74 -9.43
CA ILE A 829 1.89 -23.32 -8.97
C ILE A 829 2.85 -23.25 -10.15
N ALA A 830 3.68 -22.21 -10.18
CA ALA A 830 4.64 -21.96 -11.23
C ALA A 830 6.01 -21.57 -10.66
N VAL A 831 7.05 -22.30 -11.03
CA VAL A 831 8.42 -22.16 -10.51
C VAL A 831 9.37 -21.75 -11.63
N PHE A 832 10.20 -20.73 -11.35
CA PHE A 832 11.16 -20.15 -12.28
C PHE A 832 12.55 -19.96 -11.63
N PHE A 833 13.60 -20.00 -12.44
CA PHE A 833 15.02 -19.91 -12.03
C PHE A 833 15.78 -18.83 -12.86
N ASP A 834 17.10 -18.98 -13.10
CA ASP A 834 18.01 -18.20 -13.99
C ASP A 834 18.26 -16.73 -13.60
N ARG A 835 17.30 -16.06 -12.96
CA ARG A 835 17.44 -14.62 -12.67
C ARG A 835 18.16 -14.33 -11.37
N HIS A 836 18.41 -15.32 -10.52
CA HIS A 836 19.05 -15.18 -9.21
C HIS A 836 18.42 -14.15 -8.24
N HIS A 837 17.22 -13.64 -8.55
CA HIS A 837 16.48 -12.69 -7.74
C HIS A 837 15.28 -13.42 -7.12
N PRO A 838 15.31 -13.74 -5.82
CA PRO A 838 14.21 -14.44 -5.17
C PRO A 838 12.95 -13.58 -5.16
N GLY A 839 11.83 -14.24 -5.40
CA GLY A 839 10.53 -13.60 -5.34
C GLY A 839 9.39 -14.59 -5.34
N GLY A 840 8.19 -14.07 -5.15
CA GLY A 840 6.97 -14.83 -5.33
C GLY A 840 5.78 -13.93 -5.59
N GLY A 841 4.65 -14.53 -5.89
CA GLY A 841 3.43 -13.78 -6.13
C GLY A 841 2.22 -14.67 -6.39
N PHE A 842 1.08 -14.04 -6.59
CA PHE A 842 -0.15 -14.70 -6.96
C PHE A 842 -0.99 -13.80 -7.87
N ALA A 843 -1.41 -14.36 -8.99
CA ALA A 843 -2.36 -13.75 -9.90
C ALA A 843 -3.06 -14.83 -10.72
N ASP A 844 -4.29 -14.55 -11.16
CA ASP A 844 -5.06 -15.42 -12.07
C ASP A 844 -5.14 -16.89 -11.59
N GLY A 845 -5.26 -17.10 -10.28
CA GLY A 845 -5.34 -18.42 -9.66
C GLY A 845 -4.01 -19.18 -9.55
N THR A 846 -2.89 -18.61 -10.00
CA THR A 846 -1.56 -19.25 -9.99
C THR A 846 -0.65 -18.61 -8.95
N PHE A 847 0.04 -19.43 -8.14
CA PHE A 847 1.19 -18.99 -7.34
C PHE A 847 2.47 -19.02 -8.18
N TYR A 848 3.20 -17.91 -8.18
CA TYR A 848 4.47 -17.78 -8.90
C TYR A 848 5.62 -17.74 -7.92
N ILE A 849 6.70 -18.46 -8.20
CA ILE A 849 7.87 -18.56 -7.35
C ILE A 849 9.10 -18.37 -8.23
N ALA A 850 9.96 -17.43 -7.86
CA ALA A 850 11.28 -17.25 -8.44
C ALA A 850 12.32 -17.71 -7.41
N ALA A 851 13.11 -18.72 -7.79
CA ALA A 851 14.16 -19.27 -6.94
C ALA A 851 15.22 -18.21 -6.61
N ALA A 852 15.81 -18.32 -5.41
CA ALA A 852 17.08 -17.66 -5.14
C ALA A 852 18.19 -18.43 -5.87
N GLY A 853 19.14 -17.71 -6.45
CA GLY A 853 20.34 -18.36 -6.97
C GLY A 853 21.32 -18.71 -5.85
N LYS A 854 22.31 -19.56 -6.11
CA LYS A 854 23.41 -19.83 -5.16
C LYS A 854 24.77 -19.43 -5.71
N GLN A 855 24.83 -19.01 -6.97
CA GLN A 855 26.04 -18.49 -7.59
C GLN A 855 26.61 -17.29 -6.81
N PRO A 856 27.92 -17.26 -6.51
CA PRO A 856 28.57 -16.05 -6.03
C PRO A 856 28.63 -14.99 -7.14
N TRP A 857 28.81 -13.73 -6.75
CA TRP A 857 29.21 -12.70 -7.71
C TRP A 857 30.57 -13.04 -8.33
N ASN A 858 30.65 -12.95 -9.66
CA ASN A 858 31.87 -13.18 -10.42
C ASN A 858 32.02 -12.22 -11.62
N GLU A 859 33.17 -12.24 -12.30
CA GLU A 859 33.42 -11.38 -13.47
C GLU A 859 32.37 -11.60 -14.58
N TYR A 860 31.84 -12.82 -14.71
CA TYR A 860 30.76 -13.11 -15.66
C TYR A 860 29.46 -12.37 -15.31
N VAL A 861 29.02 -12.42 -14.04
CA VAL A 861 27.86 -11.66 -13.53
C VAL A 861 28.03 -10.16 -13.85
N THR A 862 29.24 -9.63 -13.70
CA THR A 862 29.59 -8.24 -14.06
C THR A 862 29.49 -7.98 -15.57
N LYS A 863 30.02 -8.89 -16.40
CA LYS A 863 30.00 -8.78 -17.88
C LYS A 863 28.59 -8.79 -18.45
N ILE A 864 27.69 -9.59 -17.86
CA ILE A 864 26.28 -9.64 -18.29
C ILE A 864 25.43 -8.52 -17.67
N GLY A 865 26.04 -7.66 -16.83
CA GLY A 865 25.37 -6.53 -16.19
C GLY A 865 24.30 -6.92 -15.17
N GLN A 866 24.40 -8.12 -14.59
CA GLN A 866 23.53 -8.53 -13.49
C GLN A 866 24.11 -8.08 -12.14
N THR A 867 23.24 -7.66 -11.23
CA THR A 867 23.64 -7.33 -9.85
C THR A 867 23.67 -8.60 -9.00
N PRO A 868 24.57 -8.71 -8.00
CA PRO A 868 24.51 -9.80 -7.02
C PRO A 868 23.12 -9.87 -6.37
N GLY A 869 22.49 -11.03 -6.43
CA GLY A 869 21.23 -11.31 -5.74
C GLY A 869 21.44 -11.72 -4.29
N LEU A 870 20.34 -11.88 -3.55
CA LEU A 870 20.34 -12.64 -2.30
C LEU A 870 20.33 -14.13 -2.64
N ARG A 871 21.20 -14.90 -1.99
CA ARG A 871 21.40 -16.32 -2.27
C ARG A 871 20.68 -17.20 -1.26
N GLY A 872 20.24 -18.38 -1.68
CA GLY A 872 19.64 -19.36 -0.76
C GLY A 872 18.57 -20.22 -1.42
N ILE A 873 17.45 -20.42 -0.72
CA ILE A 873 16.32 -21.24 -1.17
C ILE A 873 14.98 -20.55 -0.86
N VAL A 874 13.94 -20.96 -1.58
CA VAL A 874 12.55 -20.56 -1.30
C VAL A 874 11.74 -21.80 -0.99
N ASN A 875 11.15 -21.88 0.20
CA ASN A 875 10.19 -22.92 0.55
C ASN A 875 8.78 -22.42 0.22
N PHE A 876 8.01 -23.19 -0.52
CA PHE A 876 6.60 -22.93 -0.76
C PHE A 876 5.75 -23.98 -0.06
N PHE A 877 4.81 -23.54 0.78
CA PHE A 877 3.87 -24.43 1.43
C PHE A 877 2.50 -24.27 0.79
N HIS A 878 1.88 -25.39 0.43
CA HIS A 878 0.51 -25.43 -0.08
C HIS A 878 -0.33 -26.40 0.71
N ASP A 879 -1.64 -26.16 0.77
CA ASP A 879 -2.60 -27.14 1.25
C ASP A 879 -3.15 -27.91 0.04
N PRO A 880 -3.02 -29.25 -0.04
CA PRO A 880 -3.56 -30.05 -1.15
C PRO A 880 -5.07 -29.85 -1.38
N ASN A 881 -5.83 -29.59 -0.32
CA ASN A 881 -7.29 -29.46 -0.38
C ASN A 881 -7.75 -28.02 -0.62
N LYS A 882 -6.87 -27.02 -0.42
CA LYS A 882 -7.20 -25.59 -0.58
C LYS A 882 -6.37 -24.95 -1.68
N LYS A 883 -6.98 -24.69 -2.84
CA LYS A 883 -6.32 -24.03 -3.98
C LYS A 883 -5.97 -22.56 -3.69
N GLY A 884 -6.78 -21.86 -2.90
CA GLY A 884 -6.61 -20.44 -2.62
C GLY A 884 -5.65 -20.11 -1.47
N TYR A 885 -4.74 -21.01 -1.11
CA TYR A 885 -3.75 -20.76 -0.06
C TYR A 885 -2.33 -21.11 -0.51
N GLY A 886 -1.36 -20.27 -0.14
CA GLY A 886 0.06 -20.53 -0.30
C GLY A 886 0.92 -19.73 0.68
N LYS A 887 2.02 -20.31 1.14
CA LYS A 887 3.03 -19.63 1.98
C LYS A 887 4.40 -19.69 1.33
N LEU A 888 5.04 -18.55 1.17
CA LEU A 888 6.43 -18.42 0.74
C LEU A 888 7.31 -18.22 1.96
N GLU A 889 8.35 -19.02 2.15
CA GLU A 889 9.38 -18.83 3.16
C GLU A 889 10.73 -18.63 2.46
N PHE A 890 11.32 -17.45 2.66
CA PHE A 890 12.61 -17.08 2.08
C PHE A 890 13.73 -17.36 3.08
N VAL A 891 14.60 -18.29 2.73
CA VAL A 891 15.77 -18.68 3.53
C VAL A 891 17.02 -18.28 2.76
N LEU A 892 17.51 -17.07 3.04
CA LEU A 892 18.53 -16.38 2.25
C LEU A 892 19.82 -16.16 3.05
N ASP A 893 20.83 -15.50 2.45
CA ASP A 893 22.16 -15.25 3.05
C ASP A 893 22.11 -14.91 4.56
N PRO A 894 21.26 -13.98 5.06
CA PRO A 894 21.25 -13.63 6.49
C PRO A 894 20.85 -14.77 7.43
N ALA A 895 20.06 -15.72 6.94
CA ALA A 895 19.69 -16.92 7.68
C ALA A 895 20.74 -18.01 7.51
N LEU A 896 21.26 -18.21 6.30
CA LEU A 896 22.15 -19.31 5.93
C LEU A 896 23.59 -19.11 6.39
N GLU A 897 24.09 -17.87 6.46
CA GLU A 897 25.48 -17.58 6.88
C GLU A 897 25.69 -17.65 8.39
N ARG A 898 24.66 -18.03 9.16
CA ARG A 898 24.80 -18.27 10.59
C ARG A 898 25.68 -19.48 10.85
N GLU A 899 26.49 -19.40 11.91
CA GLU A 899 27.45 -20.47 12.27
C GLU A 899 26.81 -21.85 12.47
N GLU A 900 25.52 -21.90 12.79
CA GLU A 900 24.79 -23.15 13.00
C GLU A 900 24.47 -23.91 11.69
N TYR A 901 24.53 -23.26 10.53
CA TYR A 901 24.26 -23.87 9.23
C TYR A 901 25.52 -23.97 8.37
N MET A 902 26.42 -22.99 8.52
CA MET A 902 27.73 -23.01 7.90
C MET A 902 28.59 -24.08 8.57
N GLN A 903 29.10 -25.04 7.80
CA GLN A 903 30.17 -25.89 8.31
C GLN A 903 31.41 -25.02 8.54
N LYS A 904 31.72 -24.70 9.81
CA LYS A 904 33.07 -24.31 10.19
C LYS A 904 33.94 -25.54 10.00
N ILE A 905 34.69 -25.57 8.91
CA ILE A 905 35.82 -26.49 8.72
C ILE A 905 36.96 -26.04 9.63
#